data_AF-A0A6N6JMU7-F1
#
_entry.id   AF-A0A6N6JMU7-F1
#
_cell.length_a   1.000
_cell.length_b   1.000
_cell.length_c   1.000
_cell.angle_alpha   90.00
_cell.angle_beta   90.00
_cell.angle_gamma   90.00
#
_symmetry.space_group_name_H-M   'P 1'
#
loop_
_entity.id
_entity.type
_entity.pdbx_description
1 polymer ?
#
loop_
_entity_poly.entity_id
_entity_poly.type
_entity_poly.pdbx_seq_one_letter_code
_entity_poly.pdbx_strand_id
1 'polypeptide(L)'
;MSEAFAGAVGENSSVGEIDDDDTPEVIGGRVTTLSLEDADDIASVRVVDMPEAGNLTVNPDNTLALVLTESDHKGTLGFSYEVTYTDGSSETVSSAVKVVEGPQEAGWGTGDHYMLETDDTGSVVVEHGDIHRDVYVSNSKDALSLKDIAKLEGISESKITGSWLADHPEYGSTEDMALNPDAGMKLWYNITDGDEGPNSHWLHLESGYEYDDLGRLVARGAEGESELHPIHITSYGDGDKPVINAPLNAYQEDSSNIVISDLAFTNGVQVLGGSNILMENLSVTGEEMNIQNVDGYTLRNSDVTDVYHDVPSRGGDTWNQSHDRISGIFAKNTEDLLIENTLFAHNGWSDSYSEDLSSSSGQPPSFYSHNVYLQYDTLDVTFRDNISMEGASFGAQLRGGGFIEDNVFLDNNAAVSFLGGTYKSHDSVGNYTLFTDNIITSGAHKEVDQKEGALTMGAVDAGKLTTLHNNIITHLANPNDPSELDDKIIAHKALSTSNPYYDDTIVYNWVGQKHYDQKDARNKNVEDLNEAKLDQTTIQLYAADLLGKKNATIDDLAEYLRKDTDDSWDDVSDADLIVAYFQQGFGLDVDLDNGTPGDTLRFAPNDLGEGVRWDNRLNWDSESLPGRDSGDSVDLAGNWVTYGGTTTLKDLDFGDGGALKVNNGYLKVEGDVEAGDRGAALQISEAGQVWIDGYEDSDNLDIDVDGGRFANTGHFKGATDIDITNGQTILATDNATFDLLDGSTLHIDGSEGRVGFDGENGGTAVLRLADDATLSFAAKDGSLGQIAEFRSGAFGEGGPDVQSGIDLGSATIAVNFRGLDTANWNSTLIEVDELMGSFRNVEIEGLSTELDAKLVLDYRTDTVSLEIIREGSGAVRVETIGSEHDDTPNDEVRMALRGTDDTPSETANADLDIPAFISQAIDYAPIGSTGREISIEGDNKRNEIRGGDGDDIIAGHDGDDLLVGKRGADLLDGGLGNDTIRGSDGNDTLVGGGGNDVLYGQNDKDLIIGGAGDDTIYGGTHADVLIGGKGNDRLIGGLGTDILFGGEGDDFLYGGVGEDDVFVFSNFGEHGKDTVHSFQSGEDYIALEVLSIELAAASNDPMVYIDQHMHTENAAFTYSSVSGELVYDGDGAGSADGEVIAQFEKGVELTLEDFILI
;
A
#
# COMPACT_ATOMS: atom_id res chain seq x y z
N MET A 1 -26.77 20.92 42.15
CA MET A 1 -25.57 21.30 42.88
C MET A 1 -24.92 22.40 42.07
N SER A 2 -25.17 23.65 42.47
CA SER A 2 -24.68 24.87 41.84
C SER A 2 -23.61 25.45 42.77
N GLU A 3 -22.57 26.06 42.20
CA GLU A 3 -21.38 26.63 42.88
C GLU A 3 -20.19 25.65 43.08
N ALA A 4 -19.68 25.11 41.96
CA ALA A 4 -18.27 24.68 41.83
C ALA A 4 -17.71 24.84 40.38
N PHE A 5 -18.47 25.42 39.44
CA PHE A 5 -18.16 25.47 38.00
C PHE A 5 -17.82 26.90 37.54
N ALA A 6 -16.68 27.44 37.96
CA ALA A 6 -16.19 28.73 37.47
C ALA A 6 -14.67 28.90 37.55
N GLY A 7 -13.90 27.81 37.38
CA GLY A 7 -12.45 27.84 37.50
C GLY A 7 -11.77 26.69 36.77
N ALA A 8 -12.03 26.55 35.48
CA ALA A 8 -11.27 25.75 34.54
C ALA A 8 -11.75 26.12 33.11
N VAL A 9 -11.56 27.39 32.74
CA VAL A 9 -11.18 27.69 31.35
C VAL A 9 -9.70 27.99 31.50
N GLY A 10 -8.94 26.92 31.75
CA GLY A 10 -7.49 26.96 31.73
C GLY A 10 -7.10 26.56 30.33
N GLU A 11 -6.25 27.38 29.71
CA GLU A 11 -5.43 27.02 28.57
C GLU A 11 -4.92 25.60 28.77
N ASN A 12 -5.49 24.65 28.04
CA ASN A 12 -4.97 23.29 27.93
C ASN A 12 -4.12 23.26 26.64
N SER A 13 -3.32 24.31 26.43
CA SER A 13 -2.32 24.33 25.36
C SER A 13 -1.21 23.38 25.77
N SER A 14 -1.17 22.20 25.17
CA SER A 14 -0.06 21.24 25.22
C SER A 14 1.17 21.70 24.45
N VAL A 15 1.22 22.95 24.00
CA VAL A 15 2.48 23.57 23.60
C VAL A 15 3.36 23.66 24.85
N GLY A 16 4.20 22.65 25.04
CA GLY A 16 5.28 22.70 26.00
C GLY A 16 6.32 23.69 25.50
N GLU A 17 6.24 24.94 25.93
CA GLU A 17 7.33 25.90 25.71
C GLU A 17 8.55 25.38 26.48
N ILE A 18 9.62 25.05 25.77
CA ILE A 18 10.88 24.61 26.37
C ILE A 18 11.60 25.86 26.93
N ASP A 19 11.19 26.33 28.12
CA ASP A 19 11.87 27.41 28.86
C ASP A 19 13.01 26.83 29.75
N ASP A 20 14.04 27.63 29.99
CA ASP A 20 15.28 27.33 30.75
C ASP A 20 15.03 26.91 32.23
N ASP A 21 13.82 27.11 32.78
CA ASP A 21 13.53 27.01 34.23
C ASP A 21 12.58 25.85 34.69
N ASP A 22 11.94 25.06 33.81
CA ASP A 22 11.14 23.86 34.19
C ASP A 22 11.13 22.74 33.12
N THR A 23 11.00 21.47 33.54
CA THR A 23 10.95 20.32 32.63
C THR A 23 9.49 19.99 32.29
N PRO A 24 9.00 20.22 31.05
CA PRO A 24 7.59 20.01 30.72
C PRO A 24 7.16 18.55 30.90
N GLU A 25 5.92 18.34 31.38
CA GLU A 25 5.32 17.00 31.49
C GLU A 25 4.62 16.64 30.17
N VAL A 26 4.97 15.47 29.62
CA VAL A 26 4.36 14.90 28.40
C VAL A 26 3.70 13.57 28.73
N ILE A 27 2.68 13.19 27.98
CA ILE A 27 1.94 11.94 28.20
C ILE A 27 2.57 10.83 27.36
N GLY A 28 2.97 9.72 28.00
CA GLY A 28 3.41 8.52 27.28
C GLY A 28 2.25 7.89 26.48
N GLY A 29 2.56 7.27 25.34
CA GLY A 29 1.54 6.71 24.43
C GLY A 29 0.95 7.73 23.45
N ARG A 30 1.59 8.89 23.22
CA ARG A 30 1.07 9.96 22.34
C ARG A 30 2.14 10.72 21.58
N VAL A 31 1.71 11.44 20.56
CA VAL A 31 2.47 12.55 19.95
C VAL A 31 2.35 13.80 20.84
N THR A 32 3.45 14.54 21.01
CA THR A 32 3.47 15.86 21.65
C THR A 32 4.26 16.84 20.79
N THR A 33 3.62 17.94 20.39
CA THR A 33 4.27 19.04 19.68
C THR A 33 4.94 20.00 20.68
N LEU A 34 6.23 20.27 20.48
CA LEU A 34 7.04 21.17 21.30
C LEU A 34 7.42 22.40 20.47
N SER A 35 6.97 23.58 20.91
CA SER A 35 7.38 24.84 20.29
C SER A 35 8.71 25.33 20.84
N LEU A 36 9.48 25.98 19.97
CA LEU A 36 10.80 26.51 20.27
C LEU A 36 10.74 28.01 20.59
N GLU A 37 11.63 28.49 21.45
CA GLU A 37 11.80 29.93 21.69
C GLU A 37 12.27 30.65 20.43
N ASP A 38 11.87 31.93 20.28
CA ASP A 38 12.23 32.78 19.14
C ASP A 38 11.88 32.18 17.76
N ALA A 39 10.80 31.40 17.66
CA ALA A 39 10.36 30.70 16.43
C ALA A 39 10.29 31.59 15.17
N ASP A 40 9.92 32.87 15.31
CA ASP A 40 9.88 33.83 14.19
C ASP A 40 11.25 34.09 13.53
N ASP A 41 12.36 33.82 14.23
CA ASP A 41 13.73 34.05 13.79
C ASP A 41 14.46 32.75 13.37
N ILE A 42 13.81 31.58 13.43
CA ILE A 42 14.37 30.27 13.08
C ILE A 42 14.31 30.05 11.56
N ALA A 43 15.43 29.64 10.96
CA ALA A 43 15.53 29.25 9.57
C ALA A 43 15.40 27.73 9.37
N SER A 44 15.99 26.93 10.26
CA SER A 44 15.85 25.47 10.26
C SER A 44 16.21 24.87 11.61
N VAL A 45 15.71 23.66 11.86
CA VAL A 45 16.01 22.86 13.05
C VAL A 45 16.48 21.48 12.61
N ARG A 46 17.44 20.91 13.32
CA ARG A 46 17.93 19.55 13.09
C ARG A 46 18.12 18.82 14.41
N VAL A 47 17.61 17.59 14.51
CA VAL A 47 17.84 16.73 15.68
C VAL A 47 19.30 16.28 15.70
N VAL A 48 19.95 16.36 16.86
CA VAL A 48 21.37 16.01 17.03
C VAL A 48 21.51 14.73 17.84
N ASP A 49 20.79 14.60 18.95
CA ASP A 49 20.73 13.38 19.76
C ASP A 49 19.27 12.98 19.97
N MET A 50 18.91 11.78 19.54
CA MET A 50 17.60 11.18 19.76
C MET A 50 17.35 10.85 21.25
N PRO A 51 16.09 10.85 21.68
CA PRO A 51 15.72 10.35 23.01
C PRO A 51 15.99 8.84 23.17
N GLU A 52 16.12 8.36 24.41
CA GLU A 52 16.32 6.92 24.68
C GLU A 52 15.06 6.05 24.42
N ALA A 53 13.91 6.68 24.19
CA ALA A 53 12.62 6.06 23.92
C ALA A 53 11.72 7.02 23.13
N GLY A 54 10.92 6.47 22.21
CA GLY A 54 10.14 7.26 21.25
C GLY A 54 10.99 7.84 20.12
N ASN A 55 10.34 8.61 19.26
CA ASN A 55 11.00 9.28 18.14
C ASN A 55 10.80 10.80 18.22
N LEU A 56 11.82 11.58 17.85
CA LEU A 56 11.76 13.04 17.84
C LEU A 56 12.04 13.55 16.44
N THR A 57 11.06 14.19 15.81
CA THR A 57 11.16 14.71 14.44
C THR A 57 10.91 16.21 14.39
N VAL A 58 11.20 16.81 13.24
CA VAL A 58 11.01 18.25 12.99
C VAL A 58 9.86 18.41 12.00
N ASN A 59 8.81 19.11 12.42
CA ASN A 59 7.67 19.43 11.58
C ASN A 59 8.01 20.55 10.58
N PRO A 60 7.26 20.69 9.47
CA PRO A 60 7.49 21.72 8.45
C PRO A 60 7.50 23.17 8.98
N ASP A 61 6.80 23.42 10.08
CA ASP A 61 6.75 24.73 10.75
C ASP A 61 7.90 24.97 11.75
N ASN A 62 8.94 24.12 11.73
CA ASN A 62 10.09 24.09 12.65
C ASN A 62 9.74 23.76 14.11
N THR A 63 8.54 23.27 14.42
CA THR A 63 8.25 22.66 15.72
C THR A 63 8.86 21.26 15.81
N LEU A 64 9.03 20.75 17.03
CA LEU A 64 9.45 19.36 17.25
C LEU A 64 8.25 18.47 17.58
N ALA A 65 8.16 17.31 16.96
CA ALA A 65 7.17 16.29 17.30
C ALA A 65 7.85 15.14 18.07
N LEU A 66 7.44 14.94 19.33
CA LEU A 66 7.86 13.80 20.14
C LEU A 66 6.79 12.72 20.08
N VAL A 67 7.08 11.62 19.38
CA VAL A 67 6.19 10.46 19.21
C VAL A 67 6.48 9.42 20.29
N LEU A 68 5.50 9.15 21.14
CA LEU A 68 5.56 8.14 22.21
C LEU A 68 4.45 7.09 22.10
N THR A 69 3.74 7.01 20.97
CA THR A 69 2.52 6.19 20.78
C THR A 69 2.71 4.71 21.18
N GLU A 70 3.91 4.17 21.01
CA GLU A 70 4.25 2.78 21.35
C GLU A 70 5.28 2.66 22.49
N SER A 71 5.53 3.74 23.22
CA SER A 71 6.53 3.76 24.28
C SER A 71 5.93 3.51 25.67
N ASP A 72 6.46 2.52 26.39
CA ASP A 72 6.14 2.27 27.80
C ASP A 72 6.97 3.14 28.78
N HIS A 73 7.81 4.05 28.26
CA HIS A 73 8.77 4.82 29.03
C HIS A 73 8.09 5.72 30.07
N LYS A 74 8.70 5.80 31.26
CA LYS A 74 8.23 6.66 32.36
C LYS A 74 9.43 7.35 33.00
N GLY A 75 9.37 8.67 33.15
CA GLY A 75 10.44 9.45 33.77
C GLY A 75 11.01 10.53 32.85
N THR A 76 12.25 10.93 33.08
CA THR A 76 12.88 12.00 32.30
C THR A 76 13.43 11.42 31.00
N LEU A 77 13.15 12.09 29.88
CA LEU A 77 13.64 11.77 28.55
C LEU A 77 14.45 12.97 28.05
N GLY A 78 15.72 12.77 27.71
CA GLY A 78 16.62 13.85 27.26
C GLY A 78 16.94 13.71 25.77
N PHE A 79 17.12 14.84 25.09
CA PHE A 79 17.44 14.92 23.66
C PHE A 79 18.18 16.23 23.37
N SER A 80 18.74 16.38 22.17
CA SER A 80 19.38 17.62 21.73
C SER A 80 19.08 17.95 20.27
N TYR A 81 19.01 19.24 19.95
CA TYR A 81 18.75 19.74 18.60
C TYR A 81 19.60 20.98 18.31
N GLU A 82 19.88 21.22 17.03
CA GLU A 82 20.56 22.40 16.52
C GLU A 82 19.54 23.32 15.85
N VAL A 83 19.54 24.59 16.25
CA VAL A 83 18.73 25.65 15.64
C VAL A 83 19.65 26.52 14.79
N THR A 84 19.25 26.75 13.54
CA THR A 84 19.88 27.75 12.67
C THR A 84 18.94 28.94 12.53
N TYR A 85 19.41 30.14 12.87
CA TYR A 85 18.63 31.37 12.79
C TYR A 85 18.72 32.01 11.41
N THR A 86 17.77 32.90 11.10
CA THR A 86 17.70 33.66 9.84
C THR A 86 18.91 34.57 9.59
N ASP A 87 19.71 34.89 10.62
CA ASP A 87 20.98 35.61 10.49
C ASP A 87 22.19 34.71 10.15
N GLY A 88 21.96 33.40 10.03
CA GLY A 88 22.94 32.37 9.72
C GLY A 88 23.77 31.89 10.92
N SER A 89 23.47 32.36 12.14
CA SER A 89 24.05 31.78 13.35
C SER A 89 23.35 30.46 13.71
N SER A 90 24.07 29.53 14.35
CA SER A 90 23.50 28.29 14.87
C SER A 90 23.89 28.05 16.33
N GLU A 91 23.03 27.35 17.06
CA GLU A 91 23.30 26.85 18.41
C GLU A 91 22.72 25.46 18.64
N THR A 92 23.40 24.67 19.48
CA THR A 92 22.91 23.35 19.92
C THR A 92 22.29 23.47 21.31
N VAL A 93 21.04 23.06 21.44
CA VAL A 93 20.25 23.09 22.67
C VAL A 93 20.09 21.66 23.19
N SER A 94 20.34 21.46 24.48
CA SER A 94 20.04 20.19 25.16
C SER A 94 18.80 20.38 26.02
N SER A 95 17.78 19.54 25.80
CA SER A 95 16.49 19.65 26.45
C SER A 95 16.06 18.32 27.06
N ALA A 96 15.02 18.37 27.90
CA ALA A 96 14.42 17.18 28.46
C ALA A 96 12.93 17.39 28.72
N VAL A 97 12.17 16.30 28.64
CA VAL A 97 10.75 16.23 29.04
C VAL A 97 10.60 15.22 30.17
N LYS A 98 9.50 15.30 30.91
CA LYS A 98 9.11 14.30 31.91
C LYS A 98 7.89 13.54 31.42
N VAL A 99 8.08 12.30 31.00
CA VAL A 99 7.02 11.39 30.58
C VAL A 99 6.23 10.92 31.79
N VAL A 100 4.93 11.23 31.80
CA VAL A 100 3.96 10.75 32.78
C VAL A 100 3.07 9.68 32.15
N GLU A 101 2.53 8.82 33.01
CA GLU A 101 1.64 7.74 32.60
C GLU A 101 0.35 8.31 31.97
N GLY A 102 0.08 7.90 30.74
CA GLY A 102 -1.17 8.17 30.05
C GLY A 102 -2.34 7.37 30.63
N PRO A 103 -3.58 7.73 30.28
CA PRO A 103 -4.76 7.05 30.79
C PRO A 103 -5.00 5.66 30.17
N GLN A 104 -4.23 5.24 29.16
CA GLN A 104 -4.17 3.89 28.58
C GLN A 104 -2.80 3.63 27.91
N GLU A 105 -2.47 2.35 27.69
CA GLU A 105 -1.15 1.92 27.18
C GLU A 105 -1.01 1.97 25.64
N ALA A 106 -2.12 1.88 24.88
CA ALA A 106 -2.15 1.99 23.40
C ALA A 106 -3.06 3.15 22.94
N GLY A 107 -2.70 3.83 21.84
CA GLY A 107 -3.30 5.06 21.28
C GLY A 107 -4.73 4.93 20.73
N TRP A 108 -5.10 5.79 19.76
CA TRP A 108 -6.27 5.55 18.90
C TRP A 108 -5.89 4.54 17.84
N GLY A 109 -6.50 3.34 17.86
CA GLY A 109 -6.48 2.43 16.72
C GLY A 109 -5.08 2.29 16.11
N THR A 110 -4.11 1.60 16.70
CA THR A 110 -2.82 1.33 16.02
C THR A 110 -3.03 0.61 14.69
N GLY A 111 -4.22 0.01 14.50
CA GLY A 111 -4.71 -0.50 13.24
C GLY A 111 -4.05 -1.79 12.85
N ASP A 112 -3.70 -2.59 13.85
CA ASP A 112 -3.26 -3.98 13.73
C ASP A 112 -4.48 -4.91 13.44
N HIS A 113 -5.41 -4.45 12.59
CA HIS A 113 -6.61 -5.21 12.22
C HIS A 113 -6.33 -6.15 11.05
N TYR A 114 -7.15 -7.18 10.87
CA TYR A 114 -6.95 -8.14 9.77
C TYR A 114 -7.58 -7.66 8.46
N MET A 115 -6.76 -7.34 7.45
CA MET A 115 -7.19 -6.86 6.14
C MET A 115 -6.25 -7.39 5.06
N LEU A 116 -6.80 -7.81 3.92
CA LEU A 116 -6.06 -8.35 2.77
C LEU A 116 -5.97 -7.32 1.66
N GLU A 117 -5.16 -7.57 0.64
CA GLU A 117 -5.20 -6.78 -0.60
C GLU A 117 -6.63 -6.64 -1.12
N THR A 118 -6.92 -5.51 -1.77
CA THR A 118 -8.21 -5.28 -2.44
C THR A 118 -7.98 -4.96 -3.90
N ASP A 119 -8.87 -5.44 -4.77
CA ASP A 119 -8.85 -5.08 -6.18
C ASP A 119 -9.37 -3.66 -6.43
N ASP A 120 -9.42 -3.24 -7.70
CA ASP A 120 -9.93 -1.93 -8.13
C ASP A 120 -11.40 -1.67 -7.74
N THR A 121 -12.17 -2.70 -7.39
CA THR A 121 -13.55 -2.58 -6.89
C THR A 121 -13.61 -2.41 -5.38
N GLY A 122 -12.47 -2.50 -4.70
CA GLY A 122 -12.39 -2.52 -3.24
C GLY A 122 -12.80 -3.86 -2.63
N SER A 123 -12.90 -4.94 -3.41
CA SER A 123 -13.17 -6.29 -2.91
C SER A 123 -11.88 -6.96 -2.48
N VAL A 124 -11.90 -7.74 -1.40
CA VAL A 124 -10.69 -8.45 -0.94
C VAL A 124 -10.24 -9.50 -1.95
N VAL A 125 -8.95 -9.45 -2.28
CA VAL A 125 -8.26 -10.49 -3.03
C VAL A 125 -7.85 -11.56 -2.04
N VAL A 126 -8.49 -12.73 -2.15
CA VAL A 126 -8.17 -13.90 -1.34
C VAL A 126 -7.32 -14.83 -2.16
N GLU A 127 -6.17 -15.20 -1.62
CA GLU A 127 -5.27 -16.20 -2.20
C GLU A 127 -5.33 -17.51 -1.40
N HIS A 128 -4.84 -18.58 -2.00
CA HIS A 128 -4.70 -19.86 -1.31
C HIS A 128 -3.22 -20.26 -1.16
N GLY A 129 -2.95 -21.06 -0.13
CA GLY A 129 -1.65 -21.63 0.15
C GLY A 129 -1.45 -23.01 -0.49
N ASP A 130 -0.62 -23.84 0.13
CA ASP A 130 -0.23 -25.16 -0.37
C ASP A 130 -1.30 -26.24 -0.12
N ILE A 131 -2.10 -26.06 0.93
CA ILE A 131 -3.15 -27.00 1.36
C ILE A 131 -4.51 -26.44 0.94
N HIS A 132 -4.75 -26.48 -0.37
CA HIS A 132 -5.94 -25.88 -0.99
C HIS A 132 -6.88 -26.91 -1.66
N ARG A 133 -8.18 -26.57 -1.67
CA ARG A 133 -9.25 -27.26 -2.38
C ARG A 133 -10.50 -26.38 -2.41
N ASP A 134 -11.02 -26.18 -3.62
CA ASP A 134 -12.38 -25.67 -3.79
C ASP A 134 -13.47 -26.71 -3.50
N VAL A 135 -14.53 -26.24 -2.86
CA VAL A 135 -15.76 -26.98 -2.58
C VAL A 135 -16.97 -26.17 -3.06
N TYR A 136 -17.43 -26.44 -4.27
CA TYR A 136 -18.64 -25.86 -4.85
C TYR A 136 -19.90 -26.57 -4.35
N VAL A 137 -20.82 -25.80 -3.77
CA VAL A 137 -22.08 -26.26 -3.19
C VAL A 137 -23.26 -25.50 -3.78
N SER A 138 -24.25 -26.26 -4.25
CA SER A 138 -25.41 -25.72 -4.94
C SER A 138 -26.71 -26.36 -4.43
N ASN A 139 -27.74 -25.55 -4.23
CA ASN A 139 -29.11 -26.05 -4.00
C ASN A 139 -29.91 -26.24 -5.30
N SER A 140 -29.25 -26.11 -6.46
CA SER A 140 -29.79 -26.47 -7.76
C SER A 140 -30.15 -27.95 -7.83
N LYS A 141 -31.13 -28.26 -8.68
CA LYS A 141 -31.53 -29.64 -8.98
C LYS A 141 -30.43 -30.45 -9.70
N ASP A 142 -29.46 -29.75 -10.29
CA ASP A 142 -28.38 -30.33 -11.10
C ASP A 142 -27.15 -30.66 -10.23
N ALA A 143 -27.09 -30.14 -9.00
CA ALA A 143 -26.05 -30.45 -8.02
C ALA A 143 -26.03 -31.93 -7.63
N LEU A 144 -24.84 -32.49 -7.49
CA LEU A 144 -24.63 -33.91 -7.24
C LEU A 144 -24.92 -34.27 -5.79
N SER A 145 -25.95 -35.09 -5.58
CA SER A 145 -26.18 -35.72 -4.27
C SER A 145 -25.30 -36.94 -4.04
N LEU A 146 -25.11 -37.34 -2.78
CA LEU A 146 -24.44 -38.62 -2.42
C LEU A 146 -25.04 -39.81 -3.19
N LYS A 147 -26.34 -39.78 -3.48
CA LYS A 147 -27.03 -40.83 -4.22
C LYS A 147 -26.70 -40.81 -5.71
N ASP A 148 -26.53 -39.63 -6.30
CA ASP A 148 -26.15 -39.48 -7.69
C ASP A 148 -24.70 -39.94 -7.90
N ILE A 149 -23.79 -39.53 -7.01
CA ILE A 149 -22.40 -40.01 -6.98
C ILE A 149 -22.35 -41.53 -6.80
N ALA A 150 -23.09 -42.09 -5.84
CA ALA A 150 -23.13 -43.55 -5.63
C ALA A 150 -23.58 -44.31 -6.88
N LYS A 151 -24.49 -43.73 -7.64
CA LYS A 151 -24.98 -44.30 -8.89
C LYS A 151 -23.95 -44.18 -10.02
N LEU A 152 -23.22 -43.07 -10.11
CA LEU A 152 -22.11 -42.89 -11.07
C LEU A 152 -20.99 -43.91 -10.80
N GLU A 153 -20.60 -44.06 -9.54
CA GLU A 153 -19.53 -44.95 -9.09
C GLU A 153 -19.93 -46.43 -8.98
N GLY A 154 -21.24 -46.74 -9.03
CA GLY A 154 -21.75 -48.10 -8.87
C GLY A 154 -21.52 -48.68 -7.47
N ILE A 155 -21.45 -47.83 -6.45
CA ILE A 155 -21.26 -48.20 -5.04
C ILE A 155 -22.54 -47.89 -4.22
N SER A 156 -22.51 -48.23 -2.93
CA SER A 156 -23.59 -47.85 -2.01
C SER A 156 -23.33 -46.45 -1.44
N GLU A 157 -24.37 -45.62 -1.33
CA GLU A 157 -24.32 -44.27 -0.74
C GLU A 157 -23.59 -44.22 0.61
N SER A 158 -23.77 -45.21 1.48
CA SER A 158 -23.09 -45.27 2.78
C SER A 158 -21.56 -45.42 2.72
N LYS A 159 -20.97 -45.64 1.53
CA LYS A 159 -19.53 -45.67 1.33
C LYS A 159 -18.95 -44.30 0.98
N ILE A 160 -19.80 -43.34 0.62
CA ILE A 160 -19.39 -41.98 0.29
C ILE A 160 -19.39 -41.18 1.60
N THR A 161 -18.24 -41.21 2.26
CA THR A 161 -17.92 -40.44 3.47
C THR A 161 -17.20 -39.14 3.09
N GLY A 162 -17.01 -38.21 4.03
CA GLY A 162 -16.20 -37.00 3.79
C GLY A 162 -14.81 -37.33 3.28
N SER A 163 -14.09 -38.22 3.99
CA SER A 163 -12.79 -38.74 3.53
C SER A 163 -12.83 -39.43 2.17
N TRP A 164 -13.97 -40.03 1.77
CA TRP A 164 -14.06 -40.60 0.43
C TRP A 164 -14.16 -39.48 -0.62
N LEU A 165 -14.92 -38.42 -0.35
CA LEU A 165 -15.00 -37.24 -1.23
C LEU A 165 -13.65 -36.49 -1.27
N ALA A 166 -12.91 -36.46 -0.16
CA ALA A 166 -11.56 -35.92 -0.07
C ALA A 166 -10.64 -36.61 -1.08
N ASP A 167 -10.66 -37.95 -1.12
CA ASP A 167 -9.88 -38.78 -2.05
C ASP A 167 -10.35 -38.72 -3.53
N HIS A 168 -11.46 -38.06 -3.84
CA HIS A 168 -12.06 -37.99 -5.20
C HIS A 168 -12.32 -36.52 -5.60
N PRO A 169 -11.27 -35.76 -5.98
CA PRO A 169 -11.35 -34.34 -6.27
C PRO A 169 -12.21 -34.00 -7.49
N GLU A 170 -12.56 -34.96 -8.35
CA GLU A 170 -13.49 -34.73 -9.45
C GLU A 170 -14.90 -34.31 -8.99
N TYR A 171 -15.24 -34.51 -7.71
CA TYR A 171 -16.52 -34.11 -7.12
C TYR A 171 -16.36 -32.86 -6.25
N GLY A 172 -17.13 -31.82 -6.58
CA GLY A 172 -17.18 -30.59 -5.81
C GLY A 172 -16.05 -29.59 -6.08
N SER A 173 -15.07 -29.88 -6.94
CA SER A 173 -13.96 -28.94 -7.23
C SER A 173 -14.15 -28.08 -8.47
N THR A 174 -15.33 -28.12 -9.09
CA THR A 174 -15.71 -27.20 -10.18
C THR A 174 -17.22 -26.94 -10.09
N GLU A 175 -17.68 -25.82 -10.63
CA GLU A 175 -19.11 -25.48 -10.71
C GLU A 175 -19.95 -26.59 -11.36
N ASP A 176 -19.47 -27.15 -12.48
CA ASP A 176 -20.14 -28.24 -13.21
C ASP A 176 -20.29 -29.54 -12.38
N MET A 177 -19.46 -29.70 -11.35
CA MET A 177 -19.43 -30.84 -10.44
C MET A 177 -19.87 -30.46 -9.03
N ALA A 178 -20.57 -29.33 -8.87
CA ALA A 178 -21.05 -28.83 -7.59
C ALA A 178 -21.86 -29.90 -6.83
N LEU A 179 -21.66 -29.92 -5.52
CA LEU A 179 -22.30 -30.86 -4.60
C LEU A 179 -23.59 -30.25 -4.04
N ASN A 180 -24.58 -31.09 -3.77
CA ASN A 180 -25.69 -30.63 -2.96
C ASN A 180 -25.25 -30.38 -1.50
N PRO A 181 -26.01 -29.60 -0.68
CA PRO A 181 -25.61 -29.25 0.69
C PRO A 181 -25.19 -30.45 1.57
N ASP A 182 -25.92 -31.56 1.50
CA ASP A 182 -25.62 -32.79 2.26
C ASP A 182 -24.25 -33.41 1.92
N ALA A 183 -23.83 -33.34 0.65
CA ALA A 183 -22.56 -33.88 0.19
C ALA A 183 -21.43 -32.87 0.36
N GLY A 184 -21.67 -31.61 0.00
CA GLY A 184 -20.72 -30.50 0.09
C GLY A 184 -20.25 -30.26 1.52
N MET A 185 -21.19 -30.05 2.45
CA MET A 185 -20.82 -29.80 3.85
C MET A 185 -20.17 -31.02 4.51
N LYS A 186 -20.47 -32.24 4.04
CA LYS A 186 -19.78 -33.45 4.52
C LYS A 186 -18.31 -33.50 4.09
N LEU A 187 -18.01 -33.05 2.88
CA LEU A 187 -16.62 -32.90 2.42
C LEU A 187 -15.96 -31.77 3.20
N TRP A 188 -16.60 -30.60 3.26
CA TRP A 188 -16.10 -29.41 3.94
C TRP A 188 -15.60 -29.69 5.36
N TYR A 189 -16.46 -30.24 6.24
CA TYR A 189 -16.03 -30.59 7.60
C TYR A 189 -14.90 -31.60 7.68
N ASN A 190 -14.74 -32.45 6.68
CA ASN A 190 -13.68 -33.45 6.71
C ASN A 190 -12.32 -32.84 6.38
N ILE A 191 -12.28 -31.66 5.77
CA ILE A 191 -11.04 -31.03 5.32
C ILE A 191 -10.71 -29.76 6.11
N THR A 192 -11.66 -29.19 6.88
CA THR A 192 -11.46 -27.93 7.62
C THR A 192 -11.54 -28.02 9.14
N ASP A 193 -11.86 -29.19 9.72
CA ASP A 193 -11.90 -29.34 11.19
C ASP A 193 -10.50 -29.25 11.79
N GLY A 194 -10.36 -28.71 13.01
CA GLY A 194 -9.05 -28.44 13.62
C GLY A 194 -8.16 -29.67 13.89
N ASP A 195 -8.69 -30.88 13.70
CA ASP A 195 -7.90 -32.12 13.71
C ASP A 195 -7.06 -32.31 12.42
N GLU A 196 -7.36 -31.59 11.33
CA GLU A 196 -6.69 -31.72 10.01
C GLU A 196 -5.45 -30.80 9.87
N GLY A 197 -5.32 -29.79 10.73
CA GLY A 197 -4.27 -28.77 10.70
C GLY A 197 -4.60 -27.55 9.81
N PRO A 198 -3.69 -26.57 9.73
CA PRO A 198 -3.89 -25.37 8.91
C PRO A 198 -4.14 -25.69 7.44
N ASN A 199 -5.09 -25.01 6.80
CA ASN A 199 -5.46 -25.18 5.39
C ASN A 199 -6.07 -23.91 4.81
N SER A 200 -6.03 -23.74 3.49
CA SER A 200 -6.61 -22.59 2.78
C SER A 200 -7.77 -23.02 1.87
N HIS A 201 -8.58 -23.98 2.32
CA HIS A 201 -9.71 -24.49 1.54
C HIS A 201 -10.81 -23.45 1.35
N TRP A 202 -11.48 -23.50 0.19
CA TRP A 202 -12.52 -22.54 -0.18
C TRP A 202 -13.89 -23.22 -0.31
N LEU A 203 -14.92 -22.62 0.28
CA LEU A 203 -16.31 -23.06 0.17
C LEU A 203 -17.09 -22.05 -0.68
N HIS A 204 -17.57 -22.51 -1.84
CA HIS A 204 -18.31 -21.69 -2.79
C HIS A 204 -19.80 -22.06 -2.76
N LEU A 205 -20.67 -21.09 -2.46
CA LEU A 205 -22.13 -21.26 -2.44
C LEU A 205 -22.77 -20.61 -3.68
N GLU A 206 -23.59 -21.34 -4.42
CA GLU A 206 -24.16 -20.82 -5.67
C GLU A 206 -25.12 -19.65 -5.42
N SER A 207 -24.87 -18.53 -6.10
CA SER A 207 -25.73 -17.33 -6.08
C SER A 207 -27.14 -17.64 -6.61
N GLY A 208 -28.13 -16.90 -6.09
CA GLY A 208 -29.54 -17.06 -6.40
C GLY A 208 -30.24 -18.21 -5.66
N TYR A 209 -29.57 -18.86 -4.70
CA TYR A 209 -30.13 -19.95 -3.90
C TYR A 209 -30.21 -19.64 -2.40
N GLU A 210 -31.22 -20.22 -1.75
CA GLU A 210 -31.37 -20.22 -0.30
C GLU A 210 -30.95 -21.57 0.31
N TYR A 211 -30.35 -21.52 1.50
CA TYR A 211 -29.79 -22.66 2.23
C TYR A 211 -30.34 -22.72 3.66
N ASP A 212 -31.22 -23.69 3.91
CA ASP A 212 -31.94 -23.83 5.19
C ASP A 212 -31.10 -24.37 6.37
N ASP A 213 -30.15 -25.27 6.08
CA ASP A 213 -29.30 -25.89 7.09
C ASP A 213 -28.01 -26.40 6.45
N LEU A 214 -26.92 -25.66 6.64
CA LEU A 214 -25.56 -26.05 6.27
C LEU A 214 -24.77 -26.58 7.47
N GLY A 215 -25.37 -26.63 8.66
CA GLY A 215 -24.62 -26.78 9.91
C GLY A 215 -23.76 -25.54 10.22
N ARG A 216 -22.58 -25.77 10.78
CA ARG A 216 -21.51 -24.76 10.95
C ARG A 216 -20.76 -24.50 9.64
N LEU A 217 -20.66 -23.27 9.20
CA LEU A 217 -19.79 -22.92 8.08
C LEU A 217 -18.31 -22.92 8.50
N VAL A 218 -18.02 -22.42 9.70
CA VAL A 218 -16.69 -22.50 10.32
C VAL A 218 -16.63 -23.75 11.20
N ALA A 219 -15.74 -24.69 10.87
CA ALA A 219 -15.51 -25.88 11.68
C ALA A 219 -14.90 -25.52 13.05
N ARG A 220 -14.78 -26.49 13.97
CA ARG A 220 -14.19 -26.19 15.28
C ARG A 220 -12.68 -26.15 15.14
N GLY A 221 -12.04 -25.12 15.69
CA GLY A 221 -10.59 -25.02 15.58
C GLY A 221 -10.11 -24.87 14.14
N ALA A 222 -10.96 -24.33 13.24
CA ALA A 222 -10.60 -24.12 11.85
C ALA A 222 -9.50 -23.05 11.79
N GLU A 223 -8.45 -23.31 11.05
CA GLU A 223 -7.24 -22.49 10.99
C GLU A 223 -6.79 -22.37 9.53
N GLY A 224 -6.73 -21.14 9.02
CA GLY A 224 -6.07 -20.80 7.76
C GLY A 224 -4.57 -21.12 7.80
N GLU A 225 -3.93 -21.40 6.66
CA GLU A 225 -2.48 -21.68 6.61
C GLU A 225 -1.64 -20.52 7.13
N SER A 226 -2.09 -19.30 6.88
CA SER A 226 -1.50 -18.06 7.34
C SER A 226 -2.55 -16.95 7.27
N GLU A 227 -2.18 -15.76 7.73
CA GLU A 227 -2.95 -14.54 7.55
C GLU A 227 -3.17 -14.21 6.06
N LEU A 228 -2.24 -14.57 5.16
CA LEU A 228 -2.38 -14.36 3.71
C LEU A 228 -3.18 -15.47 3.01
N HIS A 229 -3.24 -16.66 3.61
CA HIS A 229 -3.87 -17.85 3.03
C HIS A 229 -4.99 -18.40 3.91
N PRO A 230 -6.08 -17.62 4.07
CA PRO A 230 -7.16 -17.98 4.96
C PRO A 230 -8.04 -19.10 4.40
N ILE A 231 -8.87 -19.67 5.26
CA ILE A 231 -10.05 -20.41 4.82
C ILE A 231 -11.07 -19.39 4.30
N HIS A 232 -11.56 -19.60 3.08
CA HIS A 232 -12.50 -18.68 2.42
C HIS A 232 -13.89 -19.31 2.29
N ILE A 233 -14.92 -18.55 2.65
CA ILE A 233 -16.32 -18.95 2.49
C ILE A 233 -17.04 -17.86 1.70
N THR A 234 -17.38 -18.16 0.45
CA THR A 234 -17.85 -17.15 -0.52
C THR A 234 -18.95 -17.69 -1.44
N SER A 235 -19.40 -16.86 -2.37
CA SER A 235 -20.37 -17.21 -3.40
C SER A 235 -19.69 -17.59 -4.74
N TYR A 236 -20.47 -18.14 -5.67
CA TYR A 236 -20.09 -18.25 -7.09
C TYR A 236 -21.32 -18.21 -8.00
N GLY A 237 -21.09 -17.91 -9.28
CA GLY A 237 -22.14 -17.89 -10.30
C GLY A 237 -22.92 -16.57 -10.34
N ASP A 238 -23.93 -16.52 -11.22
CA ASP A 238 -24.71 -15.30 -11.47
C ASP A 238 -25.96 -15.22 -10.56
N GLY A 239 -26.21 -14.06 -9.96
CA GLY A 239 -27.48 -13.72 -9.30
C GLY A 239 -27.28 -13.11 -7.91
N ASP A 240 -28.39 -12.91 -7.20
CA ASP A 240 -28.41 -12.37 -5.84
C ASP A 240 -27.56 -13.24 -4.88
N LYS A 241 -27.03 -12.65 -3.80
CA LYS A 241 -26.20 -13.36 -2.81
C LYS A 241 -26.87 -14.64 -2.30
N PRO A 242 -26.10 -15.73 -2.05
CA PRO A 242 -26.63 -16.91 -1.37
C PRO A 242 -27.20 -16.57 0.01
N VAL A 243 -28.45 -16.97 0.26
CA VAL A 243 -29.13 -16.68 1.53
C VAL A 243 -29.04 -17.87 2.48
N ILE A 244 -28.38 -17.67 3.62
CA ILE A 244 -28.18 -18.66 4.67
C ILE A 244 -29.25 -18.46 5.75
N ASN A 245 -30.25 -19.34 5.74
CA ASN A 245 -31.36 -19.36 6.70
C ASN A 245 -30.97 -20.07 8.02
N ALA A 246 -29.72 -19.91 8.46
CA ALA A 246 -29.17 -20.46 9.69
C ALA A 246 -28.08 -19.54 10.28
N PRO A 247 -27.86 -19.54 11.61
CA PRO A 247 -26.84 -18.70 12.23
C PRO A 247 -25.42 -19.14 11.84
N LEU A 248 -24.53 -18.19 11.52
CA LEU A 248 -23.09 -18.44 11.51
C LEU A 248 -22.62 -18.71 12.95
N ASN A 249 -21.82 -19.75 13.14
CA ASN A 249 -21.39 -20.19 14.46
C ASN A 249 -19.90 -20.59 14.48
N ALA A 250 -19.05 -19.72 15.01
CA ALA A 250 -17.65 -19.99 15.36
C ALA A 250 -17.48 -19.90 16.88
N TYR A 251 -17.50 -21.06 17.57
CA TYR A 251 -17.39 -21.11 19.03
C TYR A 251 -16.98 -22.50 19.54
N GLN A 252 -16.54 -22.55 20.81
CA GLN A 252 -16.04 -23.68 21.61
C GLN A 252 -14.54 -23.92 21.53
N GLU A 253 -13.98 -23.74 20.35
CA GLU A 253 -12.54 -23.80 20.05
C GLU A 253 -12.25 -22.60 19.15
N ASP A 254 -11.14 -21.92 19.41
CA ASP A 254 -10.77 -20.68 18.71
C ASP A 254 -10.46 -21.01 17.25
N SER A 255 -10.93 -20.18 16.32
CA SER A 255 -10.67 -20.33 14.88
C SER A 255 -9.87 -19.13 14.39
N SER A 256 -8.97 -19.32 13.45
CA SER A 256 -8.04 -18.27 13.00
C SER A 256 -7.92 -18.20 11.48
N ASN A 257 -7.63 -17.01 10.96
CA ASN A 257 -7.37 -16.74 9.54
C ASN A 257 -8.56 -17.19 8.66
N ILE A 258 -9.71 -16.54 8.87
CA ILE A 258 -10.97 -16.88 8.19
C ILE A 258 -11.49 -15.66 7.43
N VAL A 259 -11.80 -15.84 6.15
CA VAL A 259 -12.52 -14.85 5.33
C VAL A 259 -13.90 -15.37 4.99
N ILE A 260 -14.93 -14.55 5.22
CA ILE A 260 -16.29 -14.82 4.77
C ILE A 260 -16.77 -13.62 3.95
N SER A 261 -17.08 -13.86 2.68
CA SER A 261 -17.46 -12.80 1.75
C SER A 261 -18.73 -13.12 0.98
N ASP A 262 -19.46 -12.09 0.57
CA ASP A 262 -20.55 -12.17 -0.41
C ASP A 262 -21.69 -13.16 -0.03
N LEU A 263 -22.16 -13.09 1.21
CA LEU A 263 -23.24 -13.95 1.73
C LEU A 263 -24.29 -13.16 2.51
N ALA A 264 -25.54 -13.63 2.44
CA ALA A 264 -26.64 -13.11 3.25
C ALA A 264 -27.00 -14.06 4.40
N PHE A 265 -27.06 -13.57 5.64
CA PHE A 265 -27.45 -14.31 6.84
C PHE A 265 -28.77 -13.78 7.41
N THR A 266 -29.79 -14.64 7.56
CA THR A 266 -31.09 -14.21 8.11
C THR A 266 -31.30 -14.56 9.59
N ASN A 267 -30.29 -15.16 10.22
CA ASN A 267 -30.36 -15.63 11.61
C ASN A 267 -29.11 -15.24 12.42
N GLY A 268 -28.48 -14.12 12.07
CA GLY A 268 -27.37 -13.54 12.81
C GLY A 268 -26.04 -14.30 12.69
N VAL A 269 -25.03 -13.74 13.35
CA VAL A 269 -23.64 -14.18 13.30
C VAL A 269 -23.12 -14.31 14.72
N GLN A 270 -22.46 -15.42 15.06
CA GLN A 270 -21.88 -15.64 16.38
C GLN A 270 -20.43 -16.11 16.27
N VAL A 271 -19.52 -15.30 16.78
CA VAL A 271 -18.08 -15.59 16.90
C VAL A 271 -17.68 -15.41 18.37
N LEU A 272 -17.29 -16.51 19.04
CA LEU A 272 -17.00 -16.54 20.48
C LEU A 272 -15.62 -17.18 20.73
N GLY A 273 -14.56 -16.55 20.26
CA GLY A 273 -13.19 -17.08 20.27
C GLY A 273 -12.60 -17.16 18.87
N GLY A 274 -11.47 -16.51 18.63
CA GLY A 274 -10.73 -16.60 17.38
C GLY A 274 -9.75 -15.44 17.16
N SER A 275 -9.04 -15.47 16.05
CA SER A 275 -8.19 -14.36 15.60
C SER A 275 -8.25 -14.19 14.09
N ASN A 276 -7.96 -12.99 13.56
CA ASN A 276 -7.88 -12.71 12.13
C ASN A 276 -9.12 -13.21 11.36
N ILE A 277 -10.27 -12.60 11.66
CA ILE A 277 -11.55 -12.92 11.03
C ILE A 277 -12.02 -11.71 10.23
N LEU A 278 -12.05 -11.86 8.91
CA LEU A 278 -12.51 -10.84 7.97
C LEU A 278 -13.88 -11.22 7.41
N MET A 279 -14.80 -10.27 7.49
CA MET A 279 -16.14 -10.36 6.94
C MET A 279 -16.37 -9.21 5.98
N GLU A 280 -16.64 -9.55 4.72
CA GLU A 280 -16.83 -8.55 3.66
C GLU A 280 -18.13 -8.79 2.88
N ASN A 281 -18.79 -7.73 2.43
CA ASN A 281 -19.92 -7.86 1.51
C ASN A 281 -21.03 -8.77 2.06
N LEU A 282 -21.25 -8.71 3.37
CA LEU A 282 -22.27 -9.51 4.06
C LEU A 282 -23.56 -8.74 4.24
N SER A 283 -24.69 -9.44 4.11
CA SER A 283 -26.01 -8.91 4.44
C SER A 283 -26.59 -9.67 5.64
N VAL A 284 -26.67 -9.03 6.81
CA VAL A 284 -27.11 -9.66 8.06
C VAL A 284 -28.45 -9.11 8.51
N THR A 285 -29.44 -9.99 8.66
CA THR A 285 -30.79 -9.64 9.09
C THR A 285 -31.34 -10.57 10.18
N GLY A 286 -32.44 -10.14 10.83
CA GLY A 286 -33.23 -10.94 11.75
C GLY A 286 -32.64 -11.06 13.17
N GLU A 287 -31.39 -11.50 13.33
CA GLU A 287 -30.74 -11.69 14.63
C GLU A 287 -29.37 -11.02 14.73
N GLU A 288 -28.86 -10.82 15.95
CA GLU A 288 -27.65 -10.03 16.23
C GLU A 288 -26.36 -10.65 15.67
N MET A 289 -25.42 -9.79 15.23
CA MET A 289 -24.00 -10.15 15.16
C MET A 289 -23.40 -10.06 16.57
N ASN A 290 -22.79 -11.14 17.03
CA ASN A 290 -22.28 -11.28 18.39
C ASN A 290 -20.83 -11.76 18.35
N ILE A 291 -19.91 -10.82 18.56
CA ILE A 291 -18.46 -11.00 18.43
C ILE A 291 -17.82 -10.87 19.82
N GLN A 292 -17.17 -11.92 20.30
CA GLN A 292 -16.55 -11.89 21.63
C GLN A 292 -15.26 -12.70 21.69
N ASN A 293 -14.25 -12.19 22.39
CA ASN A 293 -12.94 -12.85 22.54
C ASN A 293 -12.29 -13.10 21.17
N VAL A 294 -12.25 -12.06 20.34
CA VAL A 294 -11.64 -12.11 19.01
C VAL A 294 -10.53 -11.07 18.95
N ASP A 295 -9.40 -11.44 18.36
CA ASP A 295 -8.23 -10.60 18.15
C ASP A 295 -8.09 -10.36 16.63
N GLY A 296 -8.19 -9.12 16.14
CA GLY A 296 -8.25 -8.86 14.71
C GLY A 296 -9.60 -9.29 14.08
N TYR A 297 -10.62 -8.43 14.20
CA TYR A 297 -11.92 -8.64 13.53
C TYR A 297 -12.24 -7.48 12.59
N THR A 298 -12.49 -7.80 11.33
CA THR A 298 -12.83 -6.81 10.30
C THR A 298 -14.23 -7.08 9.76
N LEU A 299 -15.07 -6.06 9.75
CA LEU A 299 -16.34 -6.03 9.04
C LEU A 299 -16.30 -4.87 8.04
N ARG A 300 -16.39 -5.18 6.74
CA ARG A 300 -16.33 -4.17 5.67
C ARG A 300 -17.38 -4.36 4.60
N ASN A 301 -17.69 -3.29 3.88
CA ASN A 301 -18.56 -3.30 2.70
C ASN A 301 -19.87 -4.07 2.96
N SER A 302 -20.48 -3.95 4.14
CA SER A 302 -21.53 -4.87 4.59
C SER A 302 -22.80 -4.12 5.00
N ASP A 303 -23.92 -4.84 5.12
CA ASP A 303 -25.16 -4.31 5.65
C ASP A 303 -25.71 -5.17 6.80
N VAL A 304 -26.07 -4.50 7.89
CA VAL A 304 -26.67 -5.11 9.08
C VAL A 304 -27.99 -4.42 9.32
N THR A 305 -29.07 -5.03 8.81
CA THR A 305 -30.39 -4.40 8.78
C THR A 305 -31.48 -5.28 9.36
N ASP A 306 -32.57 -4.65 9.81
CA ASP A 306 -33.77 -5.39 10.23
C ASP A 306 -33.48 -6.44 11.34
N VAL A 307 -32.51 -6.15 12.22
CA VAL A 307 -32.15 -7.01 13.35
C VAL A 307 -33.08 -6.72 14.53
N TYR A 308 -34.08 -7.57 14.71
CA TYR A 308 -35.02 -7.51 15.83
C TYR A 308 -35.68 -8.88 16.07
N HIS A 309 -36.11 -9.12 17.31
CA HIS A 309 -36.86 -10.33 17.65
C HIS A 309 -38.31 -10.27 17.16
N ASP A 310 -38.79 -11.39 16.63
CA ASP A 310 -40.21 -11.60 16.32
C ASP A 310 -41.09 -11.77 17.57
N VAL A 311 -40.51 -12.30 18.66
CA VAL A 311 -41.21 -12.60 19.91
C VAL A 311 -40.35 -12.28 21.14
N PRO A 312 -40.95 -11.93 22.29
CA PRO A 312 -40.19 -11.67 23.51
C PRO A 312 -39.40 -12.91 23.98
N SER A 313 -38.12 -12.70 24.32
CA SER A 313 -37.14 -13.74 24.70
C SER A 313 -37.59 -14.64 25.87
N ARG A 314 -38.39 -14.09 26.80
CA ARG A 314 -38.87 -14.81 28.00
C ARG A 314 -40.33 -15.26 27.93
N GLY A 315 -41.02 -14.93 26.84
CA GLY A 315 -42.47 -15.10 26.71
C GLY A 315 -43.26 -14.20 27.68
N GLY A 316 -44.46 -13.79 27.28
CA GLY A 316 -45.32 -12.91 28.08
C GLY A 316 -46.30 -12.11 27.22
N ASP A 317 -47.13 -11.29 27.87
CA ASP A 317 -48.09 -10.41 27.19
C ASP A 317 -47.49 -9.05 26.79
N THR A 318 -46.24 -8.77 27.22
CA THR A 318 -45.54 -7.50 26.99
C THR A 318 -44.05 -7.69 26.76
N TRP A 319 -43.44 -6.82 25.96
CA TRP A 319 -41.99 -6.71 25.77
C TRP A 319 -41.28 -6.15 27.02
N ASN A 320 -40.06 -6.62 27.27
CA ASN A 320 -39.17 -6.21 28.35
C ASN A 320 -37.83 -5.71 27.82
N GLN A 321 -37.63 -4.40 27.87
CA GLN A 321 -36.48 -3.68 27.31
C GLN A 321 -35.09 -4.24 27.63
N SER A 322 -34.87 -4.77 28.85
CA SER A 322 -33.54 -5.24 29.27
C SER A 322 -33.28 -6.70 28.90
N HIS A 323 -34.33 -7.53 28.94
CA HIS A 323 -34.22 -8.95 28.58
C HIS A 323 -34.35 -9.19 27.09
N ASP A 324 -35.14 -8.37 26.40
CA ASP A 324 -35.39 -8.45 24.95
C ASP A 324 -34.52 -7.43 24.20
N ARG A 325 -33.35 -7.08 24.74
CA ARG A 325 -32.41 -6.22 24.03
C ARG A 325 -31.71 -7.01 22.94
N ILE A 326 -31.44 -6.34 21.84
CA ILE A 326 -30.74 -6.87 20.66
C ILE A 326 -30.08 -5.68 19.97
N SER A 327 -28.88 -5.88 19.42
CA SER A 327 -28.20 -4.86 18.61
C SER A 327 -27.88 -5.43 17.24
N GLY A 328 -27.65 -4.57 16.24
CA GLY A 328 -27.13 -5.01 14.95
C GLY A 328 -25.83 -5.78 15.14
N ILE A 329 -24.86 -5.15 15.80
CA ILE A 329 -23.63 -5.78 16.29
C ILE A 329 -23.39 -5.53 17.77
N PHE A 330 -22.94 -6.59 18.47
CA PHE A 330 -22.44 -6.56 19.84
C PHE A 330 -21.02 -7.12 19.88
N ALA A 331 -20.06 -6.29 20.31
CA ALA A 331 -18.67 -6.70 20.53
C ALA A 331 -18.26 -6.62 22.01
N LYS A 332 -17.42 -7.55 22.45
CA LYS A 332 -16.91 -7.58 23.83
C LYS A 332 -15.60 -8.37 23.96
N ASN A 333 -14.62 -7.85 24.69
CA ASN A 333 -13.33 -8.50 24.88
C ASN A 333 -12.70 -8.79 23.51
N THR A 334 -12.65 -7.75 22.68
CA THR A 334 -12.17 -7.80 21.30
C THR A 334 -11.11 -6.71 21.16
N GLU A 335 -10.04 -7.02 20.47
CA GLU A 335 -8.92 -6.11 20.17
C GLU A 335 -8.78 -6.06 18.65
N ASP A 336 -8.24 -4.96 18.13
CA ASP A 336 -8.03 -4.70 16.70
C ASP A 336 -9.29 -4.87 15.84
N LEU A 337 -10.30 -4.07 16.18
CA LEU A 337 -11.61 -4.09 15.53
C LEU A 337 -11.70 -3.03 14.43
N LEU A 338 -11.81 -3.45 13.18
CA LEU A 338 -12.16 -2.60 12.05
C LEU A 338 -13.64 -2.80 11.68
N ILE A 339 -14.39 -1.70 11.64
CA ILE A 339 -15.70 -1.64 10.98
C ILE A 339 -15.66 -0.49 9.99
N GLU A 340 -15.67 -0.82 8.70
CA GLU A 340 -15.63 0.16 7.62
C GLU A 340 -16.75 -0.04 6.61
N ASN A 341 -17.15 1.04 5.94
CA ASN A 341 -18.10 1.03 4.82
C ASN A 341 -19.32 0.10 5.07
N THR A 342 -19.91 0.19 6.27
CA THR A 342 -21.00 -0.70 6.69
C THR A 342 -22.29 0.08 6.96
N LEU A 343 -23.40 -0.38 6.37
CA LEU A 343 -24.74 0.15 6.63
C LEU A 343 -25.37 -0.58 7.82
N PHE A 344 -25.62 0.14 8.91
CA PHE A 344 -26.45 -0.33 10.01
C PHE A 344 -27.82 0.37 9.96
N ALA A 345 -28.89 -0.35 9.60
CA ALA A 345 -30.21 0.27 9.43
C ALA A 345 -31.34 -0.51 10.12
N HIS A 346 -32.27 0.20 10.77
CA HIS A 346 -33.51 -0.39 11.28
C HIS A 346 -33.29 -1.55 12.30
N ASN A 347 -32.31 -1.42 13.20
CA ASN A 347 -32.04 -2.44 14.21
C ASN A 347 -32.65 -2.13 15.58
N GLY A 348 -33.12 -3.19 16.25
CA GLY A 348 -33.60 -3.17 17.63
C GLY A 348 -35.08 -2.86 17.82
N TRP A 349 -35.86 -2.80 16.73
CA TRP A 349 -37.30 -2.54 16.74
C TRP A 349 -37.96 -2.98 15.42
N SER A 350 -39.29 -3.11 15.40
CA SER A 350 -40.08 -3.50 14.23
C SER A 350 -41.17 -2.48 13.94
N ASP A 351 -41.40 -2.13 12.67
CA ASP A 351 -42.52 -1.28 12.19
C ASP A 351 -43.91 -1.60 12.77
N SER A 352 -44.13 -2.88 13.11
CA SER A 352 -45.41 -3.34 13.63
C SER A 352 -45.60 -3.14 15.14
N TYR A 353 -44.63 -2.49 15.80
CA TYR A 353 -44.65 -2.27 17.24
C TYR A 353 -45.86 -1.46 17.70
N SER A 354 -46.17 -1.57 18.99
CA SER A 354 -47.21 -0.79 19.65
C SER A 354 -46.61 -0.06 20.83
N GLU A 355 -47.03 1.20 21.03
CA GLU A 355 -46.61 2.03 22.16
C GLU A 355 -46.88 1.37 23.51
N ASP A 356 -47.93 0.54 23.61
CA ASP A 356 -48.33 -0.14 24.85
C ASP A 356 -47.47 -1.37 25.22
N LEU A 357 -46.40 -1.63 24.46
CA LEU A 357 -45.47 -2.75 24.61
C LEU A 357 -46.12 -4.14 24.46
N SER A 358 -47.28 -4.26 23.80
CA SER A 358 -47.95 -5.54 23.61
C SER A 358 -47.08 -6.52 22.81
N SER A 359 -46.95 -7.76 23.30
CA SER A 359 -46.29 -8.85 22.56
C SER A 359 -47.12 -9.39 21.39
N SER A 360 -48.32 -8.85 21.15
CA SER A 360 -49.10 -9.12 19.94
C SER A 360 -48.71 -8.22 18.75
N SER A 361 -47.85 -7.23 19.00
CA SER A 361 -47.17 -6.37 18.05
C SER A 361 -45.67 -6.68 18.04
N GLY A 362 -44.96 -6.23 17.01
CA GLY A 362 -43.50 -6.41 16.88
C GLY A 362 -42.71 -5.73 17.99
N GLN A 363 -41.40 -5.98 18.00
CA GLN A 363 -40.49 -5.45 19.02
C GLN A 363 -40.52 -3.92 19.08
N PRO A 364 -40.86 -3.32 20.23
CA PRO A 364 -40.79 -1.88 20.40
C PRO A 364 -39.35 -1.42 20.59
N PRO A 365 -39.04 -0.16 20.22
CA PRO A 365 -37.72 0.42 20.45
C PRO A 365 -37.37 0.43 21.95
N SER A 366 -36.09 0.24 22.25
CA SER A 366 -35.56 0.14 23.61
C SER A 366 -34.23 0.87 23.70
N PHE A 367 -33.98 1.57 24.81
CA PHE A 367 -32.69 2.24 25.03
C PHE A 367 -31.49 1.28 25.18
N TYR A 368 -31.74 -0.03 25.30
CA TYR A 368 -30.71 -1.09 25.35
C TYR A 368 -30.44 -1.75 23.99
N SER A 369 -31.17 -1.35 22.95
CA SER A 369 -31.08 -1.93 21.61
C SER A 369 -30.44 -0.90 20.68
N HIS A 370 -29.33 -1.25 20.05
CA HIS A 370 -28.48 -0.32 19.32
C HIS A 370 -28.24 -0.82 17.90
N ASN A 371 -27.81 0.06 16.99
CA ASN A 371 -27.22 -0.41 15.74
C ASN A 371 -25.86 -1.07 16.05
N VAL A 372 -24.96 -0.31 16.69
CA VAL A 372 -23.64 -0.80 17.13
C VAL A 372 -23.50 -0.68 18.65
N TYR A 373 -23.12 -1.78 19.31
CA TYR A 373 -22.76 -1.80 20.73
C TYR A 373 -21.37 -2.43 20.93
N LEU A 374 -20.38 -1.62 21.24
CA LEU A 374 -19.06 -2.08 21.66
C LEU A 374 -18.92 -1.92 23.17
N GLN A 375 -18.47 -2.97 23.84
CA GLN A 375 -18.26 -2.95 25.28
C GLN A 375 -16.99 -2.16 25.64
N TYR A 376 -16.83 -1.87 26.93
CA TYR A 376 -15.65 -1.18 27.47
C TYR A 376 -14.35 -1.98 27.31
N ASP A 377 -14.43 -3.31 27.20
CA ASP A 377 -13.31 -4.23 26.95
C ASP A 377 -13.15 -4.51 25.44
N THR A 378 -13.66 -3.63 24.58
CA THR A 378 -13.34 -3.62 23.15
C THR A 378 -12.36 -2.48 22.92
N LEU A 379 -11.14 -2.81 22.49
CA LEU A 379 -9.99 -1.93 22.36
C LEU A 379 -9.56 -1.87 20.89
N ASP A 380 -8.66 -0.92 20.58
CA ASP A 380 -8.15 -0.66 19.22
C ASP A 380 -9.22 -0.68 18.12
N VAL A 381 -10.19 0.23 18.27
CA VAL A 381 -11.35 0.29 17.37
C VAL A 381 -11.09 1.33 16.28
N THR A 382 -11.19 0.89 15.02
CA THR A 382 -11.37 1.75 13.86
C THR A 382 -12.80 1.62 13.36
N PHE A 383 -13.53 2.74 13.31
CA PHE A 383 -14.92 2.82 12.87
C PHE A 383 -15.03 3.95 11.84
N ARG A 384 -14.96 3.62 10.55
CA ARG A 384 -14.90 4.62 9.46
C ARG A 384 -15.89 4.39 8.33
N ASP A 385 -16.28 5.45 7.63
CA ASP A 385 -17.10 5.39 6.40
C ASP A 385 -18.45 4.67 6.57
N ASN A 386 -18.97 4.57 7.80
CA ASN A 386 -20.20 3.82 8.08
C ASN A 386 -21.43 4.72 8.00
N ILE A 387 -22.54 4.16 7.52
CA ILE A 387 -23.87 4.76 7.71
C ILE A 387 -24.59 4.02 8.82
N SER A 388 -24.90 4.71 9.91
CA SER A 388 -25.80 4.19 10.93
C SER A 388 -27.11 4.96 10.87
N MET A 389 -28.23 4.26 10.71
CA MET A 389 -29.54 4.87 10.65
C MET A 389 -30.69 4.10 11.27
N GLU A 390 -31.77 4.81 11.54
CA GLU A 390 -33.03 4.27 12.07
C GLU A 390 -32.88 3.45 13.37
N GLY A 391 -31.77 3.55 14.11
CA GLY A 391 -31.50 2.75 15.30
C GLY A 391 -32.52 2.95 16.43
N ALA A 392 -32.84 1.86 17.15
CA ALA A 392 -33.76 1.89 18.29
C ALA A 392 -33.25 2.73 19.48
N SER A 393 -31.93 2.86 19.65
CA SER A 393 -31.26 3.69 20.65
C SER A 393 -30.09 4.43 19.98
N PHE A 394 -28.84 4.14 20.37
CA PHE A 394 -27.67 4.68 19.70
C PHE A 394 -27.46 4.07 18.31
N GLY A 395 -27.10 4.91 17.35
CA GLY A 395 -26.49 4.49 16.10
C GLY A 395 -25.15 3.78 16.36
N ALA A 396 -24.34 4.32 17.27
CA ALA A 396 -23.18 3.61 17.80
C ALA A 396 -22.91 3.92 19.28
N GLN A 397 -22.58 2.89 20.05
CA GLN A 397 -22.08 3.05 21.41
C GLN A 397 -20.69 2.43 21.52
N LEU A 398 -19.67 3.29 21.51
CA LEU A 398 -18.26 2.93 21.39
C LEU A 398 -17.58 3.21 22.73
N ARG A 399 -17.67 2.25 23.66
CA ARG A 399 -17.31 2.53 25.07
C ARG A 399 -15.82 2.58 25.35
N GLY A 400 -15.02 1.85 24.56
CA GLY A 400 -13.56 1.85 24.63
C GLY A 400 -12.92 3.11 24.04
N GLY A 401 -13.65 3.88 23.22
CA GLY A 401 -13.05 4.89 22.35
C GLY A 401 -12.65 4.26 21.01
N GLY A 402 -11.75 4.91 20.28
CA GLY A 402 -11.27 4.47 18.96
C GLY A 402 -10.86 5.60 18.03
N PHE A 403 -10.52 5.25 16.80
CA PHE A 403 -10.44 6.12 15.63
C PHE A 403 -11.80 6.08 14.89
N ILE A 404 -12.52 7.21 14.87
CA ILE A 404 -13.88 7.31 14.34
C ILE A 404 -13.94 8.46 13.34
N GLU A 405 -13.97 8.12 12.05
CA GLU A 405 -13.81 9.05 10.95
C GLU A 405 -14.91 8.88 9.88
N ASP A 406 -15.34 9.96 9.23
CA ASP A 406 -16.16 9.92 8.01
C ASP A 406 -17.49 9.13 8.12
N ASN A 407 -18.03 8.96 9.34
CA ASN A 407 -19.30 8.25 9.54
C ASN A 407 -20.51 9.17 9.47
N VAL A 408 -21.63 8.58 9.08
CA VAL A 408 -22.92 9.24 8.90
C VAL A 408 -23.97 8.63 9.84
N PHE A 409 -24.43 9.42 10.82
CA PHE A 409 -25.49 9.04 11.77
C PHE A 409 -26.80 9.75 11.43
N LEU A 410 -27.76 9.03 10.85
CA LEU A 410 -29.02 9.57 10.34
C LEU A 410 -30.22 8.95 11.04
N ASP A 411 -31.13 9.76 11.58
CA ASP A 411 -32.41 9.25 12.10
C ASP A 411 -32.28 8.14 13.16
N ASN A 412 -31.13 8.12 13.84
CA ASN A 412 -30.98 7.33 15.04
C ASN A 412 -31.67 8.04 16.20
N ASN A 413 -32.16 7.27 17.15
CA ASN A 413 -32.71 7.86 18.36
C ASN A 413 -31.64 8.64 19.14
N ALA A 414 -30.48 8.04 19.37
CA ALA A 414 -29.26 8.74 19.74
C ALA A 414 -28.20 8.48 18.67
N ALA A 415 -27.34 9.43 18.34
CA ALA A 415 -26.34 9.22 17.30
C ALA A 415 -25.19 8.32 17.78
N VAL A 416 -24.31 8.88 18.61
CA VAL A 416 -23.08 8.19 19.04
C VAL A 416 -22.74 8.48 20.49
N SER A 417 -22.06 7.56 21.17
CA SER A 417 -21.46 7.85 22.47
C SER A 417 -20.15 7.15 22.77
N PHE A 418 -19.29 7.89 23.46
CA PHE A 418 -18.02 7.48 24.04
C PHE A 418 -18.16 7.56 25.56
N LEU A 419 -18.51 6.45 26.20
CA LEU A 419 -18.91 6.51 27.60
C LEU A 419 -17.72 6.55 28.58
N GLY A 420 -16.54 6.08 28.16
CA GLY A 420 -15.29 6.13 28.92
C GLY A 420 -15.38 5.80 30.43
N GLY A 421 -14.36 6.23 31.17
CA GLY A 421 -14.34 6.35 32.63
C GLY A 421 -14.51 5.06 33.45
N THR A 422 -14.76 5.22 34.77
CA THR A 422 -14.90 4.10 35.72
C THR A 422 -16.29 3.47 35.60
N TYR A 423 -16.41 2.33 34.93
CA TYR A 423 -17.66 1.54 34.93
C TYR A 423 -17.69 0.55 36.10
N LYS A 424 -18.55 0.82 37.09
CA LYS A 424 -18.67 0.08 38.35
C LYS A 424 -17.38 0.15 39.19
N SER A 425 -16.64 -0.96 39.29
CA SER A 425 -15.39 -1.12 40.06
C SER A 425 -14.18 -1.38 39.17
N HIS A 426 -14.33 -1.26 37.85
CA HIS A 426 -13.20 -1.28 36.93
C HIS A 426 -12.59 0.11 36.93
N ASP A 427 -11.27 0.20 37.08
CA ASP A 427 -10.52 1.45 36.97
C ASP A 427 -10.73 2.06 35.56
N SER A 428 -10.45 3.36 35.38
CA SER A 428 -10.79 4.16 34.18
C SER A 428 -10.66 3.37 32.87
N VAL A 429 -11.75 3.20 32.12
CA VAL A 429 -11.78 2.48 30.84
C VAL A 429 -11.98 3.47 29.70
N GLY A 430 -11.15 3.43 28.65
CA GLY A 430 -11.28 4.17 27.39
C GLY A 430 -11.06 5.68 27.50
N ASN A 431 -9.91 6.17 27.04
CA ASN A 431 -9.52 7.59 27.16
C ASN A 431 -8.69 8.11 25.97
N TYR A 432 -8.68 7.41 24.83
CA TYR A 432 -8.24 7.99 23.58
C TYR A 432 -9.42 7.82 22.62
N THR A 433 -10.02 8.92 22.17
CA THR A 433 -10.96 8.92 21.03
C THR A 433 -10.65 10.05 20.02
N LEU A 434 -10.41 9.71 18.76
CA LEU A 434 -10.52 10.64 17.63
C LEU A 434 -11.90 10.50 17.04
N PHE A 435 -12.66 11.57 17.08
CA PHE A 435 -13.92 11.69 16.37
C PHE A 435 -13.72 12.79 15.34
N THR A 436 -13.48 12.44 14.08
CA THR A 436 -13.17 13.41 13.02
C THR A 436 -14.12 13.30 11.82
N ASP A 437 -14.52 14.42 11.23
CA ASP A 437 -15.27 14.49 9.97
C ASP A 437 -16.63 13.77 9.91
N ASN A 438 -17.20 13.41 11.07
CA ASN A 438 -18.47 12.70 11.14
C ASN A 438 -19.69 13.64 10.97
N ILE A 439 -20.75 13.12 10.36
CA ILE A 439 -22.04 13.80 10.20
C ILE A 439 -23.09 13.20 11.13
N ILE A 440 -23.74 14.05 11.92
CA ILE A 440 -24.91 13.69 12.72
C ILE A 440 -26.09 14.55 12.28
N THR A 441 -27.15 13.91 11.80
CA THR A 441 -28.42 14.60 11.50
C THR A 441 -29.57 14.06 12.35
N SER A 442 -30.63 14.85 12.51
CA SER A 442 -31.98 14.53 13.02
C SER A 442 -32.17 13.17 13.71
N GLY A 443 -32.72 13.13 14.92
CA GLY A 443 -33.12 11.83 15.52
C GLY A 443 -34.57 11.41 15.25
N ALA A 444 -34.79 10.10 15.09
CA ALA A 444 -36.08 9.47 14.72
C ALA A 444 -37.25 9.67 15.69
N HIS A 445 -36.96 9.87 16.97
CA HIS A 445 -37.99 10.03 18.02
C HIS A 445 -39.06 8.92 18.02
N LYS A 446 -38.64 7.68 18.29
CA LYS A 446 -39.54 6.52 18.38
C LYS A 446 -40.15 6.40 19.80
N GLU A 447 -41.47 6.56 19.95
CA GLU A 447 -42.16 6.62 21.26
C GLU A 447 -42.73 5.27 21.76
N VAL A 448 -42.76 5.07 23.09
CA VAL A 448 -43.52 4.02 23.80
C VAL A 448 -44.14 4.56 25.10
N ASP A 449 -45.16 3.90 25.67
CA ASP A 449 -45.99 4.37 26.79
C ASP A 449 -45.24 4.55 28.14
N GLN A 450 -44.06 3.95 28.27
CA GLN A 450 -43.18 4.14 29.43
C GLN A 450 -42.08 5.15 29.08
N LYS A 451 -41.45 5.81 30.05
CA LYS A 451 -40.42 6.87 29.84
C LYS A 451 -39.08 6.33 29.30
N GLU A 452 -39.20 5.39 28.39
CA GLU A 452 -38.23 4.41 27.95
C GLU A 452 -38.24 4.31 26.42
N GLY A 453 -39.10 5.11 25.75
CA GLY A 453 -39.01 5.49 24.34
C GLY A 453 -37.96 6.56 24.14
N ALA A 454 -37.38 6.54 22.96
CA ALA A 454 -36.11 7.14 22.66
C ALA A 454 -36.06 8.66 22.76
N LEU A 455 -34.91 9.13 23.23
CA LEU A 455 -34.57 10.54 23.38
C LEU A 455 -33.76 10.95 22.16
N THR A 456 -34.19 11.96 21.40
CA THR A 456 -33.34 12.49 20.32
C THR A 456 -32.07 13.08 20.91
N MET A 457 -30.90 12.53 20.58
CA MET A 457 -29.60 12.94 21.13
C MET A 457 -28.53 12.87 20.04
N GLY A 458 -27.62 13.85 19.99
CA GLY A 458 -26.47 13.79 19.09
C GLY A 458 -25.36 12.95 19.72
N ALA A 459 -24.19 13.54 19.95
CA ALA A 459 -23.02 12.88 20.53
C ALA A 459 -22.93 13.04 22.06
N VAL A 460 -22.54 11.96 22.76
CA VAL A 460 -22.23 11.98 24.19
C VAL A 460 -20.83 11.48 24.43
N ASP A 461 -19.98 12.34 24.97
CA ASP A 461 -18.60 12.05 25.31
C ASP A 461 -18.36 12.19 26.82
N ALA A 462 -17.92 11.10 27.43
CA ALA A 462 -17.44 11.00 28.79
C ALA A 462 -16.03 10.39 28.85
N GLY A 463 -15.36 10.26 27.70
CA GLY A 463 -13.94 9.97 27.61
C GLY A 463 -13.10 11.09 28.22
N LYS A 464 -11.84 10.78 28.49
CA LYS A 464 -10.79 11.79 28.69
C LYS A 464 -10.01 11.86 27.38
N LEU A 465 -9.38 12.99 27.12
CA LEU A 465 -8.50 13.17 25.96
C LEU A 465 -9.15 12.80 24.61
N THR A 466 -10.44 13.09 24.48
CA THR A 466 -11.18 12.99 23.21
C THR A 466 -10.82 14.19 22.33
N THR A 467 -10.44 13.98 21.08
CA THR A 467 -10.39 15.03 20.05
C THR A 467 -11.65 14.93 19.20
N LEU A 468 -12.37 16.05 19.09
CA LEU A 468 -13.53 16.20 18.23
C LEU A 468 -13.15 17.23 17.15
N HIS A 469 -12.78 16.75 15.97
CA HIS A 469 -12.27 17.55 14.86
C HIS A 469 -13.27 17.54 13.68
N ASN A 470 -13.55 18.66 13.02
CA ASN A 470 -14.38 18.79 11.82
C ASN A 470 -15.79 18.15 11.81
N ASN A 471 -16.31 17.66 12.93
CA ASN A 471 -17.62 17.01 12.96
C ASN A 471 -18.76 18.02 12.75
N ILE A 472 -19.82 17.58 12.07
CA ILE A 472 -21.03 18.38 11.84
C ILE A 472 -22.22 17.73 12.55
N ILE A 473 -22.83 18.43 13.50
CA ILE A 473 -24.08 18.03 14.14
C ILE A 473 -25.17 19.02 13.77
N THR A 474 -26.09 18.61 12.89
CA THR A 474 -27.05 19.53 12.31
C THR A 474 -28.49 19.03 12.27
N HIS A 475 -29.40 20.01 12.34
CA HIS A 475 -30.86 19.91 12.19
C HIS A 475 -31.58 18.82 13.00
N LEU A 476 -32.37 19.26 13.99
CA LEU A 476 -33.45 18.44 14.56
C LEU A 476 -34.72 18.45 13.69
N ALA A 477 -34.88 19.49 12.87
CA ALA A 477 -35.99 19.63 11.95
C ALA A 477 -35.57 20.38 10.68
N ASN A 478 -36.13 19.97 9.54
CA ASN A 478 -35.99 20.72 8.29
C ASN A 478 -36.46 22.17 8.52
N PRO A 479 -35.63 23.20 8.26
CA PRO A 479 -36.03 24.61 8.40
C PRO A 479 -37.31 24.96 7.61
N ASN A 480 -37.60 24.19 6.56
CA ASN A 480 -38.78 24.32 5.71
C ASN A 480 -39.98 23.48 6.17
N ASP A 481 -39.81 22.59 7.16
CA ASP A 481 -40.87 21.77 7.77
C ASP A 481 -40.90 21.91 9.31
N PRO A 482 -41.57 22.94 9.85
CA PRO A 482 -41.70 23.11 11.29
C PRO A 482 -42.55 22.04 11.98
N SER A 483 -43.23 21.13 11.25
CA SER A 483 -44.04 20.06 11.86
C SER A 483 -43.19 18.94 12.45
N GLU A 484 -41.96 18.75 11.96
CA GLU A 484 -41.02 17.77 12.49
C GLU A 484 -40.63 18.06 13.95
N LEU A 485 -40.52 19.34 14.33
CA LEU A 485 -40.33 19.74 15.74
C LEU A 485 -41.55 19.45 16.61
N ASP A 486 -42.74 19.40 16.02
CA ASP A 486 -43.96 19.15 16.78
C ASP A 486 -44.05 17.69 17.23
N ASP A 487 -43.50 16.79 16.42
CA ASP A 487 -43.48 15.35 16.68
C ASP A 487 -42.38 14.94 17.68
N LYS A 488 -41.26 15.69 17.75
CA LYS A 488 -40.14 15.41 18.67
C LYS A 488 -40.34 16.04 20.06
N ILE A 489 -41.07 15.36 20.94
CA ILE A 489 -41.46 15.87 22.26
C ILE A 489 -40.29 15.92 23.26
N ILE A 490 -39.29 15.04 23.13
CA ILE A 490 -38.14 14.93 24.05
C ILE A 490 -36.81 14.90 23.30
N ALA A 491 -36.14 16.06 23.23
CA ALA A 491 -34.80 16.22 22.65
C ALA A 491 -33.75 16.60 23.70
N HIS A 492 -32.55 16.04 23.56
CA HIS A 492 -31.36 16.26 24.39
C HIS A 492 -30.36 17.20 23.67
N LYS A 493 -29.17 17.36 24.26
CA LYS A 493 -28.10 18.18 23.67
C LYS A 493 -27.59 17.58 22.35
N ALA A 494 -27.15 18.46 21.44
CA ALA A 494 -26.45 18.08 20.22
C ALA A 494 -25.12 17.38 20.55
N LEU A 495 -24.38 17.98 21.47
CA LEU A 495 -23.09 17.50 21.95
C LEU A 495 -23.05 17.62 23.47
N SER A 496 -22.64 16.57 24.16
CA SER A 496 -22.44 16.56 25.61
C SER A 496 -21.08 15.97 25.94
N THR A 497 -20.09 16.82 26.16
CA THR A 497 -18.72 16.42 26.52
C THR A 497 -18.41 16.66 28.00
N SER A 498 -17.43 15.93 28.55
CA SER A 498 -17.00 16.07 29.95
C SER A 498 -15.73 16.90 30.12
N ASN A 499 -14.75 16.76 29.22
CA ASN A 499 -13.54 17.59 29.09
C ASN A 499 -12.70 17.10 27.88
N PRO A 500 -13.08 17.43 26.63
CA PRO A 500 -12.32 16.99 25.45
C PRO A 500 -10.94 17.67 25.43
N TYR A 501 -9.98 17.03 24.76
CA TYR A 501 -8.66 17.61 24.51
C TYR A 501 -8.76 18.75 23.49
N TYR A 502 -9.47 18.51 22.38
CA TYR A 502 -9.79 19.48 21.35
C TYR A 502 -11.25 19.31 20.88
N ASP A 503 -11.92 20.41 20.49
CA ASP A 503 -13.33 20.38 20.06
C ASP A 503 -13.71 21.60 19.20
N ASP A 504 -13.71 21.43 17.88
CA ASP A 504 -14.22 22.41 16.91
C ASP A 504 -15.57 22.02 16.27
N THR A 505 -16.21 20.95 16.75
CA THR A 505 -17.50 20.45 16.26
C THR A 505 -18.49 21.57 15.94
N ILE A 506 -18.96 21.62 14.69
CA ILE A 506 -19.97 22.55 14.23
C ILE A 506 -21.35 22.02 14.63
N VAL A 507 -22.11 22.82 15.37
CA VAL A 507 -23.51 22.54 15.66
C VAL A 507 -24.39 23.55 14.95
N TYR A 508 -25.41 23.11 14.22
CA TYR A 508 -26.36 24.03 13.58
C TYR A 508 -27.82 23.58 13.69
N ASN A 509 -28.71 24.50 14.08
CA ASN A 509 -30.14 24.31 14.17
C ASN A 509 -30.58 23.02 14.93
N TRP A 510 -29.89 22.72 16.04
CA TRP A 510 -30.28 21.66 16.96
C TRP A 510 -31.16 22.20 18.09
N VAL A 511 -32.40 21.73 18.21
CA VAL A 511 -33.35 22.27 19.20
C VAL A 511 -33.45 21.35 20.42
N GLY A 512 -32.99 21.80 21.58
CA GLY A 512 -33.24 21.09 22.84
C GLY A 512 -34.73 21.02 23.22
N GLN A 513 -35.10 20.07 24.08
CA GLN A 513 -36.46 19.75 24.57
C GLN A 513 -37.54 20.85 24.40
N LYS A 514 -38.67 20.51 23.76
CA LYS A 514 -39.87 21.35 23.48
C LYS A 514 -40.41 22.20 24.65
N HIS A 515 -40.01 21.92 25.89
CA HIS A 515 -40.45 22.60 27.12
C HIS A 515 -39.32 23.23 27.95
N TYR A 516 -38.08 23.17 27.47
CA TYR A 516 -36.91 23.78 28.09
C TYR A 516 -36.09 24.46 27.00
N ASP A 517 -36.19 25.80 26.91
CA ASP A 517 -35.29 26.61 26.09
C ASP A 517 -33.92 26.65 26.78
N GLN A 518 -33.21 25.51 26.78
CA GLN A 518 -31.79 25.48 27.15
C GLN A 518 -31.04 26.14 26.00
N LYS A 519 -30.67 27.40 26.24
CA LYS A 519 -30.00 28.31 25.31
C LYS A 519 -28.57 27.91 24.91
N ASP A 520 -28.04 26.81 25.41
CA ASP A 520 -26.66 26.38 25.17
C ASP A 520 -26.68 25.12 24.27
N ALA A 521 -26.60 25.18 22.95
CA ALA A 521 -26.55 26.27 22.00
C ALA A 521 -27.17 25.71 20.70
N ARG A 522 -28.20 26.36 20.14
CA ARG A 522 -28.81 25.88 18.88
C ARG A 522 -27.77 25.78 17.76
N ASN A 523 -26.79 26.67 17.83
CA ASN A 523 -25.63 26.71 16.96
C ASN A 523 -24.35 26.82 17.81
N LYS A 524 -23.25 26.21 17.36
CA LYS A 524 -21.88 26.28 17.93
C LYS A 524 -20.89 26.29 16.76
N ASN A 525 -19.85 27.11 16.81
CA ASN A 525 -18.81 27.20 15.78
C ASN A 525 -19.39 27.52 14.38
N VAL A 526 -20.22 28.57 14.30
CA VAL A 526 -20.90 29.00 13.05
C VAL A 526 -20.66 30.47 12.71
N GLU A 527 -19.79 31.15 13.45
CA GLU A 527 -19.61 32.59 13.43
C GLU A 527 -19.23 33.13 12.04
N ASP A 528 -18.50 32.33 11.25
CA ASP A 528 -18.01 32.68 9.91
C ASP A 528 -18.75 31.95 8.77
N LEU A 529 -19.81 31.18 9.10
CA LEU A 529 -20.56 30.39 8.14
C LEU A 529 -21.78 31.11 7.58
N ASN A 530 -22.17 30.78 6.35
CA ASN A 530 -23.34 31.36 5.70
C ASN A 530 -24.63 30.62 6.08
N GLU A 531 -25.36 31.13 7.06
CA GLU A 531 -26.63 30.57 7.53
C GLU A 531 -27.62 30.21 6.40
N ALA A 532 -27.70 31.01 5.32
CA ALA A 532 -28.61 30.72 4.22
C ALA A 532 -28.19 29.52 3.36
N LYS A 533 -26.89 29.20 3.36
CA LYS A 533 -26.33 27.99 2.75
C LYS A 533 -26.54 26.79 3.68
N LEU A 534 -26.28 26.95 4.98
CA LEU A 534 -26.55 25.92 5.99
C LEU A 534 -28.02 25.48 5.98
N ASP A 535 -28.97 26.42 5.92
CA ASP A 535 -30.41 26.13 5.78
C ASP A 535 -30.80 25.39 4.49
N GLN A 536 -29.91 25.33 3.50
CA GLN A 536 -30.06 24.59 2.23
C GLN A 536 -29.28 23.28 2.19
N THR A 537 -28.50 22.97 3.23
CA THR A 537 -27.73 21.73 3.34
C THR A 537 -28.44 20.80 4.34
N THR A 538 -29.46 20.11 3.85
CA THR A 538 -30.22 19.13 4.64
C THR A 538 -30.22 17.76 3.98
N ILE A 539 -30.37 16.70 4.79
CA ILE A 539 -30.41 15.32 4.29
C ILE A 539 -31.60 15.07 3.36
N GLN A 540 -32.74 15.74 3.57
CA GLN A 540 -33.89 15.63 2.66
C GLN A 540 -33.63 16.31 1.31
N LEU A 541 -32.80 17.34 1.26
CA LEU A 541 -32.41 17.98 0.00
C LEU A 541 -31.38 17.13 -0.74
N TYR A 542 -30.44 16.51 -0.03
CA TYR A 542 -29.56 15.47 -0.58
C TYR A 542 -30.38 14.33 -1.19
N ALA A 543 -31.26 13.72 -0.40
CA ALA A 543 -32.15 12.65 -0.85
C ALA A 543 -33.04 13.08 -2.04
N ALA A 544 -33.51 14.33 -2.05
CA ALA A 544 -34.34 14.82 -3.15
C ALA A 544 -33.57 14.96 -4.46
N ASP A 545 -32.27 15.30 -4.38
CA ASP A 545 -31.39 15.40 -5.53
C ASP A 545 -30.98 14.00 -6.01
N LEU A 546 -30.45 13.17 -5.11
CA LEU A 546 -30.05 11.77 -5.36
C LEU A 546 -31.19 10.97 -6.02
N LEU A 547 -32.38 11.00 -5.44
CA LEU A 547 -33.53 10.23 -5.93
C LEU A 547 -34.29 10.91 -7.07
N GLY A 548 -33.90 12.13 -7.48
CA GLY A 548 -34.65 12.96 -8.41
C GLY A 548 -36.09 13.26 -7.96
N LYS A 549 -36.36 13.15 -6.65
CA LYS A 549 -37.68 13.27 -6.02
C LYS A 549 -37.72 14.51 -5.14
N LYS A 550 -38.30 15.61 -5.66
CA LYS A 550 -38.40 16.90 -4.96
C LYS A 550 -38.88 16.87 -3.50
N ASN A 551 -39.70 15.89 -3.13
CA ASN A 551 -40.24 15.73 -1.78
C ASN A 551 -39.76 14.40 -1.16
N ALA A 552 -38.52 13.98 -1.44
CA ALA A 552 -37.93 12.82 -0.80
C ALA A 552 -37.93 12.99 0.73
N THR A 553 -38.29 11.94 1.43
CA THR A 553 -38.21 11.84 2.90
C THR A 553 -36.92 11.12 3.30
N ILE A 554 -36.63 11.12 4.59
CA ILE A 554 -35.55 10.27 5.15
C ILE A 554 -35.90 8.80 4.90
N ASP A 555 -37.17 8.38 5.07
CA ASP A 555 -37.60 7.01 4.75
C ASP A 555 -37.35 6.63 3.28
N ASP A 556 -37.50 7.58 2.33
CA ASP A 556 -37.19 7.31 0.92
C ASP A 556 -35.69 7.07 0.70
N LEU A 557 -34.83 7.79 1.44
CA LEU A 557 -33.39 7.56 1.44
C LEU A 557 -33.05 6.22 2.12
N ALA A 558 -33.70 5.90 3.25
CA ALA A 558 -33.52 4.62 3.95
C ALA A 558 -33.90 3.42 3.07
N GLU A 559 -34.98 3.53 2.29
CA GLU A 559 -35.39 2.50 1.32
C GLU A 559 -34.40 2.40 0.15
N TYR A 560 -33.79 3.51 -0.26
CA TYR A 560 -32.74 3.53 -1.29
C TYR A 560 -31.47 2.83 -0.80
N LEU A 561 -30.92 3.29 0.33
CA LEU A 561 -29.69 2.76 0.93
C LEU A 561 -29.78 1.26 1.23
N ARG A 562 -30.94 0.78 1.71
CA ARG A 562 -31.16 -0.65 1.98
C ARG A 562 -31.43 -1.51 0.75
N LYS A 563 -31.62 -0.91 -0.43
CA LYS A 563 -31.93 -1.62 -1.67
C LYS A 563 -30.75 -1.65 -2.63
N ASP A 564 -29.83 -0.69 -2.54
CA ASP A 564 -28.59 -0.66 -3.31
C ASP A 564 -27.54 -1.68 -2.82
N THR A 565 -27.75 -2.35 -1.68
CA THR A 565 -26.81 -3.33 -1.11
C THR A 565 -26.74 -4.68 -1.84
N ASP A 566 -27.61 -4.92 -2.82
CA ASP A 566 -27.64 -6.16 -3.64
C ASP A 566 -26.82 -6.04 -4.94
N ASP A 567 -26.65 -4.83 -5.50
CA ASP A 567 -25.92 -4.57 -6.74
C ASP A 567 -24.59 -3.89 -6.37
N SER A 568 -23.54 -4.68 -6.07
CA SER A 568 -22.11 -4.32 -5.94
C SER A 568 -21.77 -2.95 -5.32
N TRP A 569 -21.01 -2.94 -4.21
CA TRP A 569 -20.45 -1.74 -3.57
C TRP A 569 -19.45 -0.93 -4.44
N ASP A 570 -19.52 -1.06 -5.78
CA ASP A 570 -18.60 -0.65 -6.84
C ASP A 570 -18.57 0.88 -7.12
N ASP A 571 -19.41 1.69 -6.50
CA ASP A 571 -19.45 3.14 -6.74
C ASP A 571 -19.67 3.89 -5.42
N VAL A 572 -18.57 4.20 -4.72
CA VAL A 572 -18.46 5.20 -3.62
C VAL A 572 -19.47 5.01 -2.49
N SER A 573 -18.98 4.72 -1.27
CA SER A 573 -19.84 4.69 -0.09
C SER A 573 -20.79 5.91 -0.06
N ASP A 574 -22.10 5.66 0.17
CA ASP A 574 -23.05 6.76 0.35
C ASP A 574 -22.64 7.64 1.56
N ALA A 575 -21.77 7.15 2.46
CA ALA A 575 -21.23 7.90 3.59
C ALA A 575 -20.36 9.06 3.09
N ASP A 576 -19.34 8.79 2.27
CA ASP A 576 -18.40 9.80 1.74
C ASP A 576 -19.14 10.90 0.97
N LEU A 577 -20.10 10.51 0.12
CA LEU A 577 -20.90 11.46 -0.65
C LEU A 577 -21.76 12.36 0.26
N ILE A 578 -22.33 11.80 1.33
CA ILE A 578 -23.09 12.56 2.32
C ILE A 578 -22.15 13.47 3.13
N VAL A 579 -21.01 12.96 3.60
CA VAL A 579 -19.98 13.72 4.33
C VAL A 579 -19.53 14.92 3.49
N ALA A 580 -19.10 14.68 2.25
CA ALA A 580 -18.68 15.70 1.31
C ALA A 580 -19.79 16.73 1.04
N TYR A 581 -21.05 16.30 0.86
CA TYR A 581 -22.18 17.22 0.69
C TYR A 581 -22.35 18.16 1.90
N PHE A 582 -22.20 17.64 3.12
CA PHE A 582 -22.28 18.43 4.34
C PHE A 582 -21.05 19.33 4.54
N GLN A 583 -19.83 18.81 4.40
CA GLN A 583 -18.59 19.60 4.44
C GLN A 583 -18.67 20.77 3.44
N GLN A 584 -19.08 20.51 2.20
CA GLN A 584 -19.27 21.54 1.17
C GLN A 584 -20.28 22.59 1.61
N GLY A 585 -21.43 22.14 2.13
CA GLY A 585 -22.49 23.00 2.63
C GLY A 585 -22.04 23.91 3.75
N PHE A 586 -21.22 23.36 4.66
CA PHE A 586 -20.72 23.99 5.86
C PHE A 586 -19.41 24.76 5.65
N GLY A 587 -18.83 24.72 4.45
CA GLY A 587 -17.63 25.47 4.12
C GLY A 587 -16.37 24.92 4.77
N LEU A 588 -16.39 23.64 5.13
CA LEU A 588 -15.17 22.86 5.36
C LEU A 588 -14.53 22.55 4.01
N ASP A 589 -13.24 22.23 4.02
CA ASP A 589 -12.61 21.72 2.81
C ASP A 589 -13.30 20.41 2.40
N VAL A 590 -13.47 20.26 1.09
CA VAL A 590 -14.12 19.10 0.47
C VAL A 590 -13.19 18.37 -0.46
N ASP A 591 -12.07 19.00 -0.81
CA ASP A 591 -11.10 18.40 -1.69
C ASP A 591 -10.20 17.49 -0.84
N LEU A 592 -10.66 16.26 -0.68
CA LEU A 592 -9.86 15.14 -0.19
C LEU A 592 -8.79 14.70 -1.22
N ASP A 593 -8.83 15.29 -2.43
CA ASP A 593 -8.03 14.95 -3.64
C ASP A 593 -7.44 16.22 -4.30
N ASN A 594 -7.13 17.28 -3.52
CA ASN A 594 -6.52 18.52 -4.06
C ASN A 594 -5.00 18.43 -4.24
N GLY A 595 -4.41 17.24 -4.12
CA GLY A 595 -3.05 17.01 -4.57
C GLY A 595 -2.94 17.41 -6.04
N THR A 596 -1.88 18.09 -6.42
CA THR A 596 -1.50 18.06 -7.84
C THR A 596 -1.07 16.62 -8.09
N PRO A 597 -1.62 15.89 -9.09
CA PRO A 597 -1.18 14.52 -9.34
C PRO A 597 0.35 14.45 -9.45
N GLY A 598 0.96 13.62 -8.62
CA GLY A 598 2.42 13.51 -8.50
C GLY A 598 3.08 14.45 -7.49
N ASP A 599 2.35 14.96 -6.48
CA ASP A 599 2.93 15.69 -5.35
C ASP A 599 3.64 14.70 -4.39
N THR A 600 4.66 15.18 -3.67
CA THR A 600 5.29 14.45 -2.57
C THR A 600 4.61 14.83 -1.26
N LEU A 601 3.91 13.88 -0.63
CA LEU A 601 3.24 14.08 0.65
C LEU A 601 4.21 13.81 1.79
N ARG A 602 4.38 14.78 2.71
CA ARG A 602 5.31 14.64 3.83
C ARG A 602 4.56 14.35 5.12
N PHE A 603 5.00 13.30 5.82
CA PHE A 603 4.45 12.94 7.13
C PHE A 603 4.84 13.98 8.18
N ALA A 604 3.84 14.56 8.84
CA ALA A 604 3.95 15.60 9.85
C ALA A 604 3.08 15.21 11.06
N PRO A 605 3.63 14.50 12.06
CA PRO A 605 2.85 14.02 13.20
C PRO A 605 2.16 15.16 13.94
N ASN A 606 0.90 14.94 14.29
CA ASN A 606 0.04 15.96 14.87
C ASN A 606 -0.47 15.52 16.26
N ASP A 607 -0.37 16.42 17.25
CA ASP A 607 -0.83 16.14 18.62
C ASP A 607 -2.36 16.06 18.75
N LEU A 608 -3.10 16.61 17.77
CA LEU A 608 -4.54 16.42 17.61
C LEU A 608 -4.91 15.04 17.06
N GLY A 609 -4.01 14.42 16.28
CA GLY A 609 -4.17 13.14 15.60
C GLY A 609 -3.70 11.92 16.40
N GLU A 610 -3.18 12.13 17.62
CA GLU A 610 -2.65 11.13 18.57
C GLU A 610 -2.32 9.76 17.98
N GLY A 611 -1.17 9.64 17.35
CA GLY A 611 -0.72 8.38 16.76
C GLY A 611 0.09 8.65 15.50
N VAL A 612 0.67 7.59 14.95
CA VAL A 612 1.46 7.67 13.73
C VAL A 612 0.87 6.78 12.65
N ARG A 613 -0.42 6.94 12.40
CA ARG A 613 -1.12 6.18 11.37
C ARG A 613 -0.98 6.86 10.01
N TRP A 614 -0.82 6.04 8.98
CA TRP A 614 -0.80 6.46 7.59
C TRP A 614 -2.16 6.95 7.12
N ASP A 615 -3.23 6.26 7.52
CA ASP A 615 -4.61 6.56 7.10
C ASP A 615 -5.25 7.73 7.87
N ASN A 616 -4.50 8.40 8.75
CA ASN A 616 -4.97 9.58 9.46
C ASN A 616 -4.50 10.86 8.76
N ARG A 617 -5.45 11.60 8.15
CA ARG A 617 -5.19 12.86 7.43
C ARG A 617 -4.45 13.91 8.26
N LEU A 618 -4.67 13.94 9.58
CA LEU A 618 -4.04 14.92 10.46
C LEU A 618 -2.51 14.79 10.51
N ASN A 619 -1.95 13.63 10.11
CA ASN A 619 -0.53 13.35 10.12
C ASN A 619 0.20 13.69 8.82
N TRP A 620 -0.48 14.35 7.88
CA TRP A 620 0.11 14.78 6.61
C TRP A 620 0.19 16.30 6.54
N ASP A 621 1.16 16.82 5.78
CA ASP A 621 1.31 18.26 5.53
C ASP A 621 0.25 18.85 4.58
N SER A 622 -0.63 17.98 4.09
CA SER A 622 -1.84 18.28 3.34
C SER A 622 -3.04 17.52 3.93
N GLU A 623 -4.25 17.83 3.45
CA GLU A 623 -5.46 17.08 3.83
C GLU A 623 -5.65 15.79 2.98
N SER A 624 -4.74 15.53 2.04
CA SER A 624 -4.73 14.34 1.17
C SER A 624 -4.08 13.15 1.89
N LEU A 625 -4.55 11.94 1.58
CA LEU A 625 -3.88 10.69 1.98
C LEU A 625 -3.06 10.17 0.80
N PRO A 626 -1.84 9.65 1.03
CA PRO A 626 -1.05 9.08 -0.06
C PRO A 626 -1.76 7.93 -0.74
N GLY A 627 -1.60 7.84 -2.06
CA GLY A 627 -2.15 6.74 -2.86
C GLY A 627 -3.57 6.95 -3.35
N ARG A 628 -4.19 8.08 -3.00
CA ARG A 628 -5.47 8.49 -3.58
C ARG A 628 -5.31 9.03 -4.99
N ASP A 629 -4.22 9.76 -5.24
CA ASP A 629 -3.91 10.34 -6.53
C ASP A 629 -2.81 9.53 -7.25
N SER A 630 -2.97 9.37 -8.56
CA SER A 630 -2.00 8.63 -9.37
C SER A 630 -0.66 9.35 -9.40
N GLY A 631 0.40 8.65 -9.00
CA GLY A 631 1.77 9.14 -9.04
C GLY A 631 2.25 9.78 -7.74
N ASP A 632 1.48 9.74 -6.65
CA ASP A 632 1.88 10.28 -5.35
C ASP A 632 3.18 9.63 -4.84
N SER A 633 4.08 10.46 -4.31
CA SER A 633 5.28 10.03 -3.59
C SER A 633 5.13 10.36 -2.09
N VAL A 634 5.80 9.60 -1.22
CA VAL A 634 5.72 9.78 0.22
C VAL A 634 7.08 10.03 0.84
N ASP A 635 7.15 11.01 1.74
CA ASP A 635 8.30 11.30 2.60
C ASP A 635 7.87 11.15 4.07
N LEU A 636 8.34 10.10 4.75
CA LEU A 636 8.03 9.85 6.16
C LEU A 636 8.73 10.83 7.10
N ALA A 637 9.66 11.65 6.61
CA ALA A 637 10.38 12.68 7.35
C ALA A 637 11.14 12.13 8.57
N GLY A 638 11.56 10.86 8.53
CA GLY A 638 12.21 10.16 9.64
C GLY A 638 11.24 9.74 10.76
N ASN A 639 9.92 9.78 10.53
CA ASN A 639 8.91 9.32 11.49
C ASN A 639 8.76 7.80 11.47
N TRP A 640 8.17 7.27 12.55
CA TRP A 640 7.74 5.89 12.61
C TRP A 640 6.26 5.87 12.30
N VAL A 641 5.82 5.10 11.31
CA VAL A 641 4.46 5.16 10.78
C VAL A 641 3.88 3.74 10.71
N THR A 642 2.62 3.60 11.12
CA THR A 642 1.85 2.37 10.98
C THR A 642 0.92 2.51 9.78
N TYR A 643 1.00 1.54 8.88
CA TYR A 643 0.23 1.45 7.66
C TYR A 643 -0.76 0.28 7.73
N GLY A 644 -1.98 0.56 7.26
CA GLY A 644 -3.02 -0.44 7.02
C GLY A 644 -3.99 0.09 5.97
N GLY A 645 -3.96 -0.51 4.78
CA GLY A 645 -4.66 -0.01 3.59
C GLY A 645 -4.19 -0.70 2.31
N THR A 646 -4.76 -0.31 1.17
CA THR A 646 -4.33 -0.78 -0.16
C THR A 646 -3.91 0.45 -0.99
N THR A 647 -2.63 0.57 -1.29
CA THR A 647 -2.03 1.77 -1.89
C THR A 647 -0.92 1.41 -2.87
N THR A 648 -0.85 2.13 -4.00
CA THR A 648 0.32 2.14 -4.89
C THR A 648 0.94 3.54 -4.87
N LEU A 649 2.24 3.61 -4.60
CA LEU A 649 3.05 4.82 -4.58
C LEU A 649 3.99 4.87 -5.76
N LYS A 650 4.33 6.10 -6.16
CA LYS A 650 5.45 6.35 -7.05
C LYS A 650 6.77 6.18 -6.32
N ASP A 651 7.06 6.97 -5.29
CA ASP A 651 8.31 6.87 -4.53
C ASP A 651 8.05 6.86 -3.00
N LEU A 652 8.96 6.28 -2.22
CA LEU A 652 8.92 6.22 -0.75
C LEU A 652 10.28 6.59 -0.13
N ASP A 653 10.35 7.76 0.50
CA ASP A 653 11.48 8.21 1.32
C ASP A 653 11.15 8.00 2.80
N PHE A 654 11.94 7.18 3.49
CA PHE A 654 11.80 6.98 4.93
C PHE A 654 12.31 8.18 5.74
N GLY A 655 13.26 8.93 5.20
CA GLY A 655 14.03 9.92 5.92
C GLY A 655 14.92 9.33 7.01
N ASP A 656 15.60 10.21 7.73
CA ASP A 656 16.67 9.85 8.65
C ASP A 656 16.17 9.10 9.91
N GLY A 657 16.37 7.78 9.97
CA GLY A 657 15.88 6.90 11.05
C GLY A 657 14.38 6.59 10.99
N GLY A 658 13.76 6.79 9.83
CA GLY A 658 12.34 6.50 9.60
C GLY A 658 12.01 5.03 9.70
N ALA A 659 10.76 4.73 10.06
CA ALA A 659 10.28 3.36 10.15
C ALA A 659 8.86 3.25 9.61
N LEU A 660 8.57 2.18 8.87
CA LEU A 660 7.24 1.86 8.39
C LEU A 660 6.85 0.47 8.88
N LYS A 661 5.75 0.37 9.60
CA LYS A 661 5.13 -0.88 10.05
C LYS A 661 3.90 -1.17 9.21
N VAL A 662 3.92 -2.25 8.45
CA VAL A 662 2.85 -2.70 7.55
C VAL A 662 2.24 -3.98 8.10
N ASN A 663 1.06 -3.88 8.72
CA ASN A 663 0.42 -5.03 9.39
C ASN A 663 -0.70 -5.68 8.58
N ASN A 664 -1.30 -4.94 7.66
CA ASN A 664 -2.41 -5.42 6.86
C ASN A 664 -2.51 -4.67 5.54
N GLY A 665 -3.29 -5.24 4.62
CA GLY A 665 -3.47 -4.71 3.29
C GLY A 665 -2.24 -4.86 2.41
N TYR A 666 -2.09 -3.93 1.47
CA TYR A 666 -1.12 -3.99 0.40
C TYR A 666 -0.51 -2.61 0.13
N LEU A 667 0.82 -2.54 0.07
CA LEU A 667 1.57 -1.36 -0.31
C LEU A 667 2.51 -1.72 -1.46
N LYS A 668 2.36 -1.02 -2.59
CA LYS A 668 3.30 -1.11 -3.72
C LYS A 668 4.05 0.20 -3.87
N VAL A 669 5.35 0.14 -4.12
CA VAL A 669 6.18 1.26 -4.53
C VAL A 669 6.78 0.95 -5.89
N GLU A 670 6.39 1.72 -6.90
CA GLU A 670 6.78 1.48 -8.31
C GLU A 670 8.11 2.14 -8.71
N GLY A 671 8.55 3.15 -7.95
CA GLY A 671 9.76 3.92 -8.18
C GLY A 671 10.71 3.82 -7.00
N ASP A 672 11.31 4.95 -6.61
CA ASP A 672 12.46 4.95 -5.71
C ASP A 672 12.05 4.68 -4.26
N VAL A 673 12.88 3.87 -3.57
CA VAL A 673 12.83 3.67 -2.12
C VAL A 673 14.13 4.21 -1.53
N GLU A 674 14.05 5.18 -0.61
CA GLU A 674 15.21 5.89 -0.06
C GLU A 674 15.30 5.76 1.47
N ALA A 675 16.51 5.65 2.00
CA ALA A 675 16.78 5.66 3.45
C ALA A 675 17.69 6.83 3.81
N GLY A 676 17.43 7.50 4.94
CA GLY A 676 18.34 8.58 5.37
C GLY A 676 19.65 8.07 6.00
N ASP A 677 20.61 8.97 6.24
CA ASP A 677 21.96 8.69 6.78
C ASP A 677 22.03 7.77 8.04
N ARG A 678 20.97 7.71 8.86
CA ARG A 678 20.86 6.84 10.05
C ARG A 678 20.19 5.48 9.76
N GLY A 679 19.91 5.19 8.50
CA GLY A 679 19.15 4.04 8.02
C GLY A 679 17.63 4.22 8.15
N ALA A 680 16.92 3.19 7.70
CA ALA A 680 15.47 3.06 7.76
C ALA A 680 15.08 1.65 8.20
N ALA A 681 13.83 1.48 8.66
CA ALA A 681 13.27 0.19 9.03
C ALA A 681 11.90 -0.06 8.39
N LEU A 682 11.73 -1.22 7.77
CA LEU A 682 10.48 -1.73 7.23
C LEU A 682 10.07 -2.98 8.02
N GLN A 683 8.96 -2.92 8.74
CA GLN A 683 8.42 -4.04 9.51
C GLN A 683 7.15 -4.54 8.85
N ILE A 684 7.07 -5.83 8.58
CA ILE A 684 5.94 -6.48 7.93
C ILE A 684 5.46 -7.59 8.85
N SER A 685 4.19 -7.53 9.25
CA SER A 685 3.58 -8.51 10.15
C SER A 685 2.15 -8.83 9.76
N GLU A 686 1.59 -9.86 10.39
CA GLU A 686 0.21 -10.32 10.17
C GLU A 686 -0.12 -10.53 8.69
N ALA A 687 -1.00 -9.70 8.11
CA ALA A 687 -1.46 -9.78 6.72
C ALA A 687 -0.86 -8.70 5.82
N GLY A 688 0.11 -7.94 6.32
CA GLY A 688 0.73 -6.82 5.61
C GLY A 688 1.51 -7.29 4.39
N GLN A 689 1.36 -6.58 3.28
CA GLN A 689 2.06 -6.90 2.04
C GLN A 689 2.78 -5.68 1.51
N VAL A 690 4.06 -5.83 1.18
CA VAL A 690 4.89 -4.75 0.63
C VAL A 690 5.61 -5.24 -0.61
N TRP A 691 5.42 -4.50 -1.71
CA TRP A 691 6.05 -4.72 -2.99
C TRP A 691 6.87 -3.49 -3.34
N ILE A 692 8.15 -3.69 -3.65
CA ILE A 692 9.05 -2.61 -4.09
C ILE A 692 9.68 -2.98 -5.42
N ASP A 693 9.85 -2.00 -6.31
CA ASP A 693 10.53 -2.19 -7.59
C ASP A 693 12.06 -2.13 -7.49
N GLY A 694 12.59 -2.09 -6.27
CA GLY A 694 14.02 -2.10 -6.03
C GLY A 694 14.42 -1.24 -4.84
N TYR A 695 15.73 -1.20 -4.59
CA TYR A 695 16.36 -0.36 -3.58
C TYR A 695 17.81 -0.12 -3.98
N GLU A 696 18.14 1.10 -4.41
CA GLU A 696 19.48 1.47 -4.88
C GLU A 696 20.11 2.59 -4.02
N ASP A 697 20.08 2.41 -2.71
CA ASP A 697 20.66 3.36 -1.76
C ASP A 697 21.82 2.72 -0.95
N SER A 698 22.83 3.52 -0.67
CA SER A 698 23.99 3.11 0.14
C SER A 698 23.71 3.07 1.64
N ASP A 699 22.65 3.74 2.09
CA ASP A 699 22.21 3.71 3.48
C ASP A 699 21.49 2.40 3.83
N ASN A 700 21.40 2.09 5.12
CA ASN A 700 20.91 0.78 5.55
C ASN A 700 19.38 0.72 5.62
N LEU A 701 18.77 -0.18 4.87
CA LEU A 701 17.36 -0.55 5.02
C LEU A 701 17.25 -1.87 5.79
N ASP A 702 16.75 -1.79 7.03
CA ASP A 702 16.44 -2.94 7.89
C ASP A 702 15.03 -3.44 7.56
N ILE A 703 14.89 -4.72 7.22
CA ILE A 703 13.61 -5.33 6.83
C ILE A 703 13.29 -6.50 7.78
N ASP A 704 12.25 -6.35 8.58
CA ASP A 704 11.76 -7.39 9.50
C ASP A 704 10.45 -7.97 8.97
N VAL A 705 10.41 -9.29 8.78
CA VAL A 705 9.24 -10.02 8.28
C VAL A 705 8.84 -11.08 9.33
N ASP A 706 7.77 -10.80 10.08
CA ASP A 706 7.16 -11.68 11.08
C ASP A 706 5.65 -11.87 10.78
N GLY A 707 5.38 -12.40 9.59
CA GLY A 707 4.05 -12.47 8.99
C GLY A 707 4.03 -11.76 7.65
N GLY A 708 2.90 -11.77 6.96
CA GLY A 708 2.72 -10.98 5.74
C GLY A 708 3.64 -11.39 4.58
N ARG A 709 3.89 -10.44 3.68
CA ARG A 709 4.68 -10.63 2.44
C ARG A 709 5.57 -9.41 2.16
N PHE A 710 6.85 -9.68 1.92
CA PHE A 710 7.75 -8.77 1.23
C PHE A 710 8.04 -9.31 -0.18
N ALA A 711 8.00 -8.45 -1.20
CA ALA A 711 8.35 -8.80 -2.56
C ALA A 711 9.21 -7.71 -3.21
N ASN A 712 10.33 -8.13 -3.81
CA ASN A 712 11.14 -7.27 -4.67
C ASN A 712 10.90 -7.63 -6.15
N THR A 713 10.44 -6.66 -6.94
CA THR A 713 10.12 -6.84 -8.37
C THR A 713 11.13 -6.27 -9.34
N GLY A 714 12.14 -5.54 -8.87
CA GLY A 714 13.17 -4.97 -9.74
C GLY A 714 14.58 -5.11 -9.18
N HIS A 715 15.36 -4.03 -9.16
CA HIS A 715 16.78 -4.07 -8.82
C HIS A 715 17.02 -3.68 -7.36
N PHE A 716 17.34 -4.67 -6.51
CA PHE A 716 17.71 -4.42 -5.14
C PHE A 716 19.23 -4.49 -4.99
N LYS A 717 19.88 -3.35 -4.72
CA LYS A 717 21.32 -3.22 -4.51
C LYS A 717 21.64 -2.10 -3.53
N GLY A 718 21.31 -2.32 -2.28
CA GLY A 718 21.62 -1.42 -1.19
C GLY A 718 22.13 -2.14 0.06
N ALA A 719 22.63 -1.36 1.03
CA ALA A 719 22.98 -1.92 2.32
C ALA A 719 21.68 -2.35 3.03
N THR A 720 21.57 -3.62 3.39
CA THR A 720 20.37 -4.14 4.06
C THR A 720 20.70 -5.18 5.12
N ASP A 721 19.88 -5.22 6.16
CA ASP A 721 19.76 -6.35 7.06
C ASP A 721 18.31 -6.84 6.97
N ILE A 722 18.11 -8.14 6.77
CA ILE A 722 16.78 -8.72 6.61
C ILE A 722 16.62 -9.84 7.64
N ASP A 723 15.64 -9.71 8.52
CA ASP A 723 15.28 -10.68 9.55
C ASP A 723 13.91 -11.30 9.22
N ILE A 724 13.87 -12.63 9.08
CA ILE A 724 12.66 -13.35 8.66
C ILE A 724 12.32 -14.42 9.68
N THR A 725 11.15 -14.30 10.28
CA THR A 725 10.67 -15.17 11.36
C THR A 725 9.42 -15.95 10.97
N ASN A 726 8.54 -15.35 10.17
CA ASN A 726 7.30 -15.91 9.64
C ASN A 726 6.91 -15.17 8.33
N GLY A 727 5.89 -15.61 7.61
CA GLY A 727 5.41 -14.95 6.39
C GLY A 727 6.18 -15.32 5.13
N GLN A 728 6.17 -14.44 4.13
CA GLN A 728 6.76 -14.67 2.81
C GLN A 728 7.75 -13.56 2.43
N THR A 729 8.92 -13.94 1.93
CA THR A 729 9.95 -13.02 1.42
C THR A 729 10.36 -13.47 0.03
N ILE A 730 9.82 -12.79 -0.98
CA ILE A 730 10.17 -12.98 -2.39
C ILE A 730 11.34 -12.05 -2.68
N LEU A 731 12.55 -12.62 -2.68
CA LEU A 731 13.80 -11.88 -2.90
C LEU A 731 13.87 -11.31 -4.32
N ALA A 732 13.30 -12.01 -5.30
CA ALA A 732 13.22 -11.53 -6.67
C ALA A 732 12.06 -12.22 -7.39
N THR A 733 11.33 -11.43 -8.18
CA THR A 733 10.42 -11.91 -9.24
C THR A 733 11.09 -11.91 -10.61
N ASP A 734 10.32 -12.00 -11.69
CA ASP A 734 10.85 -12.08 -13.04
C ASP A 734 11.72 -10.87 -13.42
N ASN A 735 12.93 -11.16 -13.86
CA ASN A 735 13.98 -10.20 -14.22
C ASN A 735 14.44 -9.31 -13.06
N ALA A 736 13.99 -9.58 -11.84
CA ALA A 736 14.43 -8.90 -10.64
C ALA A 736 15.77 -9.48 -10.16
N THR A 737 16.58 -8.66 -9.49
CA THR A 737 17.81 -9.11 -8.84
C THR A 737 17.89 -8.62 -7.42
N PHE A 738 18.44 -9.45 -6.54
CA PHE A 738 18.71 -9.11 -5.15
C PHE A 738 20.20 -9.21 -4.85
N ASP A 739 20.86 -8.06 -4.68
CA ASP A 739 22.29 -7.95 -4.44
C ASP A 739 22.54 -7.63 -2.97
N LEU A 740 22.93 -8.66 -2.21
CA LEU A 740 23.29 -8.49 -0.82
C LEU A 740 24.72 -7.97 -0.72
N LEU A 741 24.87 -6.68 -0.39
CA LEU A 741 26.15 -5.98 -0.38
C LEU A 741 27.08 -6.41 0.78
N ASP A 742 28.32 -5.90 0.76
CA ASP A 742 29.31 -6.20 1.80
C ASP A 742 28.84 -5.74 3.18
N GLY A 743 28.82 -6.66 4.15
CA GLY A 743 28.39 -6.39 5.52
C GLY A 743 26.89 -6.57 5.77
N SER A 744 26.09 -6.77 4.73
CA SER A 744 24.66 -7.03 4.81
C SER A 744 24.33 -8.46 5.24
N THR A 745 23.15 -8.63 5.83
CA THR A 745 22.70 -9.91 6.39
C THR A 745 21.34 -10.31 5.84
N LEU A 746 21.20 -11.58 5.46
CA LEU A 746 19.91 -12.24 5.27
C LEU A 746 19.77 -13.33 6.35
N HIS A 747 18.87 -13.12 7.30
CA HIS A 747 18.64 -14.00 8.45
C HIS A 747 17.26 -14.65 8.40
N ILE A 748 17.24 -15.98 8.54
CA ILE A 748 16.02 -16.79 8.52
C ILE A 748 15.94 -17.62 9.81
N ASP A 749 14.89 -17.41 10.60
CA ASP A 749 14.64 -18.11 11.87
C ASP A 749 13.47 -19.11 11.77
N GLY A 750 13.78 -20.40 11.87
CA GLY A 750 12.78 -21.46 11.73
C GLY A 750 12.29 -21.67 10.31
N SER A 751 11.28 -22.55 10.15
CA SER A 751 10.74 -22.95 8.84
C SER A 751 9.37 -22.37 8.51
N GLU A 752 8.83 -21.51 9.37
CA GLU A 752 7.52 -20.88 9.15
C GLU A 752 7.64 -19.82 8.03
N GLY A 753 8.68 -19.00 8.08
CA GLY A 753 9.02 -18.09 6.97
C GLY A 753 9.37 -18.82 5.68
N ARG A 754 8.76 -18.38 4.57
CA ARG A 754 9.03 -18.83 3.20
C ARG A 754 9.89 -17.79 2.49
N VAL A 755 11.08 -18.17 2.05
CA VAL A 755 12.07 -17.25 1.47
C VAL A 755 12.55 -17.79 0.14
N GLY A 756 12.67 -16.92 -0.86
CA GLY A 756 13.29 -17.25 -2.14
C GLY A 756 12.63 -16.56 -3.32
N PHE A 757 12.13 -17.33 -4.28
CA PHE A 757 11.76 -16.83 -5.61
C PHE A 757 10.34 -17.25 -6.00
N ASP A 758 9.63 -16.36 -6.67
CA ASP A 758 8.30 -16.57 -7.27
C ASP A 758 8.12 -15.59 -8.44
N GLY A 759 7.16 -15.76 -9.35
CA GLY A 759 7.03 -14.90 -10.54
C GLY A 759 6.07 -15.42 -11.62
N GLU A 760 6.33 -15.10 -12.88
CA GLU A 760 5.70 -15.63 -14.08
C GLU A 760 6.56 -16.71 -14.76
N ASN A 761 5.96 -17.49 -15.64
CA ASN A 761 6.61 -18.65 -16.24
C ASN A 761 7.79 -18.24 -17.15
N GLY A 762 9.00 -18.64 -16.78
CA GLY A 762 10.22 -18.47 -17.58
C GLY A 762 10.99 -17.18 -17.33
N GLY A 763 10.57 -16.33 -16.38
CA GLY A 763 11.37 -15.19 -15.92
C GLY A 763 12.61 -15.66 -15.15
N THR A 764 13.66 -14.83 -15.14
CA THR A 764 14.89 -15.11 -14.37
C THR A 764 14.89 -14.31 -13.08
N ALA A 765 15.13 -14.95 -11.93
CA ALA A 765 15.18 -14.27 -10.64
C ALA A 765 16.45 -14.67 -9.88
N VAL A 766 17.27 -13.71 -9.44
CA VAL A 766 18.60 -14.04 -8.88
C VAL A 766 18.93 -13.33 -7.57
N LEU A 767 19.61 -14.06 -6.69
CA LEU A 767 20.27 -13.53 -5.49
C LEU A 767 21.80 -13.55 -5.69
N ARG A 768 22.48 -12.43 -5.45
CA ARG A 768 23.94 -12.32 -5.52
C ARG A 768 24.49 -11.87 -4.17
N LEU A 769 25.42 -12.66 -3.62
CA LEU A 769 26.03 -12.36 -2.33
C LEU A 769 27.43 -11.77 -2.52
N ALA A 770 27.67 -10.59 -1.95
CA ALA A 770 29.01 -10.01 -1.89
C ALA A 770 29.95 -10.83 -0.97
N ASP A 771 31.25 -10.56 -1.07
CA ASP A 771 32.29 -11.35 -0.39
C ASP A 771 32.20 -11.31 1.13
N ASP A 772 31.78 -10.18 1.72
CA ASP A 772 31.63 -10.00 3.17
C ASP A 772 30.15 -10.02 3.63
N ALA A 773 29.21 -10.43 2.78
CA ALA A 773 27.80 -10.65 3.14
C ALA A 773 27.59 -11.91 4.02
N THR A 774 26.50 -11.96 4.80
CA THR A 774 26.17 -13.09 5.67
C THR A 774 24.78 -13.67 5.37
N LEU A 775 24.74 -14.95 5.05
CA LEU A 775 23.50 -15.74 4.98
C LEU A 775 23.36 -16.59 6.24
N SER A 776 22.33 -16.37 7.05
CA SER A 776 22.19 -16.93 8.40
C SER A 776 20.89 -17.71 8.60
N PHE A 777 21.00 -18.97 9.02
CA PHE A 777 19.86 -19.82 9.37
C PHE A 777 19.84 -20.14 10.87
N ALA A 778 18.78 -19.78 11.59
CA ALA A 778 18.56 -20.16 12.98
C ALA A 778 17.45 -21.20 13.10
N ALA A 779 17.64 -22.12 14.06
CA ALA A 779 16.65 -23.13 14.35
C ALA A 779 15.61 -22.62 15.35
N LYS A 780 14.35 -22.55 14.92
CA LYS A 780 13.18 -22.24 15.75
C LYS A 780 12.14 -23.34 15.58
N ASP A 781 11.46 -23.65 16.68
CA ASP A 781 10.47 -24.73 16.79
C ASP A 781 10.89 -26.12 16.27
N GLY A 782 12.20 -26.36 16.24
CA GLY A 782 12.79 -27.65 15.91
C GLY A 782 13.22 -27.80 14.45
N SER A 783 13.03 -26.81 13.61
CA SER A 783 13.37 -26.81 12.17
C SER A 783 14.29 -25.63 11.80
N LEU A 784 14.86 -25.68 10.60
CA LEU A 784 15.59 -24.59 9.95
C LEU A 784 14.79 -24.14 8.73
N GLY A 785 14.92 -22.87 8.37
CA GLY A 785 14.39 -22.32 7.13
C GLY A 785 15.18 -22.78 5.91
N GLN A 786 14.67 -22.38 4.74
CA GLN A 786 15.22 -22.69 3.43
C GLN A 786 15.03 -21.48 2.51
N ILE A 787 15.98 -21.28 1.58
CA ILE A 787 15.78 -20.46 0.39
C ILE A 787 15.42 -21.40 -0.77
N ALA A 788 14.24 -21.23 -1.35
CA ALA A 788 13.78 -22.02 -2.48
C ALA A 788 12.74 -21.27 -3.32
N GLU A 789 12.45 -21.80 -4.49
CA GLU A 789 11.20 -21.47 -5.18
C GLU A 789 10.01 -21.94 -4.34
N PHE A 790 9.00 -21.08 -4.19
CA PHE A 790 7.76 -21.42 -3.50
C PHE A 790 6.57 -20.73 -4.17
N ARG A 791 5.35 -21.15 -3.82
CA ARG A 791 4.12 -20.54 -4.34
C ARG A 791 3.59 -19.55 -3.34
N SER A 792 3.58 -18.27 -3.70
CA SER A 792 3.04 -17.22 -2.83
C SER A 792 1.52 -17.21 -2.81
N GLY A 793 0.86 -17.58 -3.92
CA GLY A 793 -0.59 -17.44 -4.11
C GLY A 793 -0.96 -16.31 -5.08
N ALA A 794 -0.12 -15.27 -5.19
CA ALA A 794 -0.33 -14.10 -6.04
C ALA A 794 -0.32 -14.42 -7.54
N PHE A 795 0.50 -15.41 -7.95
CA PHE A 795 0.70 -15.74 -9.37
C PHE A 795 -0.23 -16.87 -9.89
N GLY A 796 -1.24 -17.29 -9.11
CA GLY A 796 -2.34 -18.18 -9.54
C GLY A 796 -2.02 -19.67 -9.77
N GLU A 797 -3.06 -20.48 -10.08
CA GLU A 797 -2.91 -21.92 -10.37
C GLU A 797 -2.24 -22.19 -11.73
N GLY A 798 -1.09 -22.86 -11.69
CA GLY A 798 -0.30 -23.20 -12.87
C GLY A 798 1.19 -23.04 -12.61
N GLY A 799 1.52 -22.10 -11.73
CA GLY A 799 2.85 -21.79 -11.19
C GLY A 799 3.84 -21.32 -12.27
N PRO A 800 4.65 -20.29 -12.00
CA PRO A 800 5.86 -20.03 -12.75
C PRO A 800 6.87 -21.17 -12.55
N ASP A 801 7.49 -21.64 -13.62
CA ASP A 801 8.87 -22.12 -13.58
C ASP A 801 9.73 -20.84 -13.65
N VAL A 802 9.82 -20.08 -12.55
CA VAL A 802 10.78 -18.97 -12.47
C VAL A 802 12.15 -19.62 -12.44
N GLN A 803 13.05 -19.16 -13.29
CA GLN A 803 14.39 -19.73 -13.36
C GLN A 803 15.24 -19.05 -12.28
N SER A 804 15.30 -19.66 -11.11
CA SER A 804 16.00 -19.09 -9.96
C SER A 804 17.51 -19.31 -9.99
N GLY A 805 18.27 -18.33 -9.50
CA GLY A 805 19.72 -18.45 -9.41
C GLY A 805 20.29 -17.85 -8.13
N ILE A 806 21.35 -18.44 -7.59
CA ILE A 806 22.11 -17.83 -6.51
C ILE A 806 23.61 -17.82 -6.81
N ASP A 807 24.25 -16.66 -6.72
CA ASP A 807 25.71 -16.54 -6.61
C ASP A 807 26.09 -16.40 -5.14
N LEU A 808 26.73 -17.44 -4.61
CA LEU A 808 27.21 -17.47 -3.22
C LEU A 808 28.43 -16.57 -2.99
N GLY A 809 29.04 -16.03 -4.05
CA GLY A 809 30.22 -15.17 -3.99
C GLY A 809 31.36 -15.81 -3.19
N SER A 810 31.89 -15.06 -2.23
CA SER A 810 32.73 -15.57 -1.14
C SER A 810 32.11 -15.36 0.25
N ALA A 811 30.78 -15.34 0.34
CA ALA A 811 30.04 -14.96 1.53
C ALA A 811 30.28 -15.89 2.75
N THR A 812 29.76 -15.46 3.91
CA THR A 812 29.68 -16.27 5.12
C THR A 812 28.32 -16.96 5.21
N ILE A 813 28.32 -18.27 5.45
CA ILE A 813 27.11 -18.98 5.88
C ILE A 813 27.15 -19.24 7.39
N ALA A 814 26.14 -18.79 8.11
CA ALA A 814 25.97 -18.99 9.55
C ALA A 814 24.79 -19.94 9.83
N VAL A 815 24.97 -20.91 10.73
CA VAL A 815 23.88 -21.81 11.17
C VAL A 815 23.83 -21.91 12.69
N ASN A 816 22.69 -21.57 13.28
CA ASN A 816 22.43 -21.71 14.72
C ASN A 816 21.56 -22.94 15.03
N PHE A 817 22.14 -23.91 15.72
CA PHE A 817 21.49 -25.18 16.08
C PHE A 817 20.69 -25.13 17.38
N ARG A 818 20.68 -24.00 18.10
CA ARG A 818 19.98 -23.90 19.38
C ARG A 818 18.48 -24.05 19.20
N GLY A 819 17.96 -25.23 19.53
CA GLY A 819 16.53 -25.51 19.41
C GLY A 819 16.18 -26.56 18.36
N LEU A 820 17.13 -26.92 17.49
CA LEU A 820 16.91 -27.88 16.40
C LEU A 820 16.49 -29.27 16.92
N ASP A 821 15.43 -29.85 16.34
CA ASP A 821 15.08 -31.25 16.60
C ASP A 821 16.04 -32.17 15.86
N THR A 822 16.95 -32.74 16.62
CA THR A 822 17.93 -33.69 16.12
C THR A 822 17.35 -35.11 15.90
N ALA A 823 16.08 -35.26 15.52
CA ALA A 823 15.49 -36.53 15.11
C ALA A 823 15.49 -36.75 13.59
N ASN A 824 15.39 -35.68 12.79
CA ASN A 824 15.25 -35.71 11.33
C ASN A 824 16.47 -35.07 10.67
N TRP A 825 17.34 -35.88 10.07
CA TRP A 825 18.68 -35.43 9.69
C TRP A 825 18.94 -35.52 8.21
N ASN A 826 18.51 -34.46 7.56
CA ASN A 826 19.14 -33.69 6.49
C ASN A 826 18.18 -32.54 6.22
N SER A 827 18.67 -31.31 6.15
CA SER A 827 17.87 -30.14 5.77
C SER A 827 18.52 -29.52 4.55
N THR A 828 17.72 -29.28 3.51
CA THR A 828 18.13 -28.44 2.40
C THR A 828 17.97 -26.99 2.86
N LEU A 829 19.06 -26.22 2.77
CA LEU A 829 19.07 -24.81 3.14
C LEU A 829 18.87 -23.92 1.92
N ILE A 830 19.32 -24.39 0.75
CA ILE A 830 19.17 -23.71 -0.54
C ILE A 830 18.82 -24.75 -1.60
N GLU A 831 17.81 -24.47 -2.40
CA GLU A 831 17.40 -25.25 -3.58
C GLU A 831 16.94 -24.27 -4.67
N VAL A 832 17.69 -24.21 -5.78
CA VAL A 832 17.46 -23.29 -6.91
C VAL A 832 17.78 -23.98 -8.23
N ASP A 833 17.48 -23.33 -9.35
CA ASP A 833 17.77 -23.86 -10.69
C ASP A 833 19.25 -23.74 -11.09
N GLU A 834 19.96 -22.72 -10.59
CA GLU A 834 21.39 -22.53 -10.88
C GLU A 834 22.16 -21.97 -9.66
N LEU A 835 23.26 -22.64 -9.30
CA LEU A 835 24.11 -22.25 -8.18
C LEU A 835 25.54 -21.93 -8.62
N MET A 836 26.01 -20.73 -8.28
CA MET A 836 27.38 -20.26 -8.54
C MET A 836 28.09 -19.83 -7.23
N GLY A 837 29.42 -19.65 -7.30
CA GLY A 837 30.20 -19.17 -6.17
C GLY A 837 30.39 -20.18 -5.02
N SER A 838 31.04 -19.78 -3.93
CA SER A 838 31.26 -20.68 -2.79
C SER A 838 31.47 -19.93 -1.47
N PHE A 839 30.97 -20.47 -0.36
CA PHE A 839 31.21 -19.86 0.95
C PHE A 839 32.69 -19.86 1.35
N ARG A 840 33.19 -18.69 1.79
CA ARG A 840 34.53 -18.54 2.36
C ARG A 840 34.59 -18.99 3.80
N ASN A 841 33.56 -18.66 4.56
CA ASN A 841 33.45 -18.94 5.99
C ASN A 841 32.17 -19.72 6.27
N VAL A 842 32.27 -20.65 7.22
CA VAL A 842 31.12 -21.37 7.77
C VAL A 842 31.13 -21.17 9.27
N GLU A 843 30.11 -20.50 9.78
CA GLU A 843 29.92 -20.24 11.20
C GLU A 843 28.83 -21.14 11.75
N ILE A 844 29.10 -21.80 12.87
CA ILE A 844 28.17 -22.75 13.49
C ILE A 844 28.06 -22.44 14.96
N GLU A 845 26.84 -22.10 15.40
CA GLU A 845 26.51 -21.91 16.81
C GLU A 845 25.63 -23.05 17.32
N GLY A 846 25.76 -23.43 18.59
CA GLY A 846 24.82 -24.35 19.24
C GLY A 846 25.02 -25.85 18.95
N LEU A 847 25.97 -26.24 18.10
CA LEU A 847 26.25 -27.65 17.81
C LEU A 847 26.77 -28.41 19.04
N SER A 848 26.10 -29.51 19.39
CA SER A 848 26.54 -30.39 20.47
C SER A 848 27.86 -31.10 20.13
N THR A 849 28.72 -31.29 21.13
CA THR A 849 29.97 -32.07 20.99
C THR A 849 29.77 -33.55 20.62
N GLU A 850 28.55 -34.07 20.65
CA GLU A 850 28.21 -35.44 20.25
C GLU A 850 27.77 -35.56 18.79
N LEU A 851 27.71 -34.44 18.07
CA LEU A 851 27.28 -34.33 16.69
C LEU A 851 28.41 -33.74 15.84
N ASP A 852 28.52 -34.20 14.59
CA ASP A 852 29.27 -33.47 13.56
C ASP A 852 28.26 -32.87 12.57
N ALA A 853 28.59 -31.71 12.00
CA ALA A 853 27.84 -31.06 10.93
C ALA A 853 28.63 -31.11 9.62
N LYS A 854 27.95 -31.47 8.54
CA LYS A 854 28.50 -31.41 7.19
C LYS A 854 27.59 -30.55 6.31
N LEU A 855 28.12 -29.44 5.83
CA LEU A 855 27.50 -28.66 4.76
C LEU A 855 27.90 -29.29 3.42
N VAL A 856 26.95 -29.56 2.55
CA VAL A 856 27.15 -30.14 1.22
C VAL A 856 26.71 -29.12 0.19
N LEU A 857 27.64 -28.66 -0.64
CA LEU A 857 27.42 -27.83 -1.82
C LEU A 857 27.44 -28.74 -3.05
N ASP A 858 26.29 -28.99 -3.69
CA ASP A 858 26.16 -29.92 -4.81
C ASP A 858 25.68 -29.21 -6.09
N TYR A 859 26.64 -28.81 -6.93
CA TYR A 859 26.42 -28.11 -8.22
C TYR A 859 25.82 -29.00 -9.33
N ARG A 860 25.39 -30.23 -9.01
CA ARG A 860 24.75 -31.14 -9.99
C ARG A 860 23.23 -31.20 -9.82
N THR A 861 22.78 -30.51 -8.79
CA THR A 861 21.41 -30.48 -8.27
C THR A 861 21.11 -29.09 -7.71
N ASP A 862 22.06 -28.17 -7.86
CA ASP A 862 21.98 -26.78 -7.41
C ASP A 862 21.43 -26.61 -5.98
N THR A 863 21.97 -27.43 -5.06
CA THR A 863 21.55 -27.44 -3.65
C THR A 863 22.68 -27.20 -2.66
N VAL A 864 22.34 -26.54 -1.56
CA VAL A 864 23.13 -26.51 -0.32
C VAL A 864 22.35 -27.24 0.76
N SER A 865 22.93 -28.32 1.30
CA SER A 865 22.28 -29.10 2.35
C SER A 865 23.15 -29.29 3.58
N LEU A 866 22.51 -29.47 4.72
CA LEU A 866 23.12 -29.69 6.01
C LEU A 866 22.84 -31.11 6.50
N GLU A 867 23.90 -31.90 6.65
CA GLU A 867 23.84 -33.24 7.22
C GLU A 867 24.36 -33.27 8.66
N ILE A 868 23.61 -33.90 9.57
CA ILE A 868 23.99 -34.09 10.98
C ILE A 868 24.34 -35.54 11.27
N ILE A 869 25.49 -35.77 11.91
CA ILE A 869 26.09 -37.09 12.10
C ILE A 869 26.14 -37.46 13.59
N ARG A 870 25.57 -38.63 13.96
CA ARG A 870 25.65 -39.19 15.34
C ARG A 870 27.06 -39.55 15.71
N GLU A 871 27.32 -39.52 17.02
CA GLU A 871 28.58 -39.99 17.61
C GLU A 871 29.78 -39.19 17.08
N GLY A 872 29.54 -37.93 16.77
CA GLY A 872 30.53 -36.97 16.31
C GLY A 872 31.40 -36.44 17.45
N SER A 873 32.19 -35.44 17.10
CA SER A 873 33.17 -34.77 17.96
C SER A 873 32.95 -33.25 18.05
N GLY A 874 31.85 -32.73 17.49
CA GLY A 874 31.62 -31.30 17.29
C GLY A 874 32.32 -30.76 16.04
N ALA A 875 32.67 -31.61 15.07
CA ALA A 875 33.37 -31.18 13.87
C ALA A 875 32.41 -30.60 12.83
N VAL A 876 32.84 -29.55 12.16
CA VAL A 876 32.16 -28.91 11.03
C VAL A 876 33.00 -29.13 9.77
N ARG A 877 32.38 -29.51 8.67
CA ARG A 877 33.05 -29.71 7.38
C ARG A 877 32.18 -29.26 6.22
N VAL A 878 32.81 -28.79 5.16
CA VAL A 878 32.18 -28.50 3.87
C VAL A 878 32.60 -29.58 2.87
N GLU A 879 31.63 -30.16 2.16
CA GLU A 879 31.83 -31.08 1.05
C GLU A 879 31.27 -30.44 -0.22
N THR A 880 32.10 -30.29 -1.23
CA THR A 880 31.67 -29.77 -2.55
C THR A 880 31.59 -30.95 -3.53
N ILE A 881 30.49 -31.05 -4.27
CA ILE A 881 30.26 -32.07 -5.28
C ILE A 881 29.96 -31.41 -6.64
N GLY A 882 30.61 -31.90 -7.69
CA GLY A 882 30.54 -31.27 -9.02
C GLY A 882 31.38 -30.00 -9.11
N SER A 883 31.04 -29.18 -10.09
CA SER A 883 31.54 -27.81 -10.31
C SER A 883 30.47 -27.01 -11.05
N GLU A 884 30.53 -25.68 -10.94
CA GLU A 884 29.71 -24.67 -11.63
C GLU A 884 29.64 -24.78 -13.19
N HIS A 885 30.27 -25.80 -13.77
CA HIS A 885 30.34 -26.05 -15.22
C HIS A 885 29.90 -27.48 -15.60
N ASP A 886 29.47 -28.30 -14.64
CA ASP A 886 29.20 -29.72 -14.87
C ASP A 886 27.79 -30.00 -15.42
N ASP A 887 26.86 -29.05 -15.34
CA ASP A 887 25.46 -29.19 -15.77
C ASP A 887 25.16 -28.51 -17.12
N THR A 888 24.10 -28.96 -17.82
CA THR A 888 23.65 -28.34 -19.08
C THR A 888 23.21 -26.91 -18.79
N PRO A 889 23.90 -25.88 -19.33
CA PRO A 889 23.67 -24.50 -18.91
C PRO A 889 22.22 -24.06 -19.13
N ASN A 890 21.64 -23.40 -18.13
CA ASN A 890 20.69 -22.34 -18.37
C ASN A 890 21.49 -21.05 -18.65
N ASP A 891 21.71 -20.74 -19.94
CA ASP A 891 22.58 -19.64 -20.33
C ASP A 891 22.03 -18.27 -19.86
N GLU A 892 20.71 -18.12 -19.70
CA GLU A 892 20.04 -16.89 -19.26
C GLU A 892 20.28 -16.61 -17.77
N VAL A 893 20.00 -17.57 -16.88
CA VAL A 893 20.24 -17.42 -15.43
C VAL A 893 21.71 -17.20 -15.11
N ARG A 894 22.62 -17.92 -15.79
CA ARG A 894 24.07 -17.72 -15.59
C ARG A 894 24.55 -16.35 -16.06
N MET A 895 23.90 -15.76 -17.07
CA MET A 895 24.21 -14.38 -17.50
C MET A 895 23.73 -13.38 -16.45
N ALA A 896 22.53 -13.56 -15.90
CA ALA A 896 22.01 -12.73 -14.80
C ALA A 896 22.91 -12.82 -13.55
N LEU A 897 23.33 -14.03 -13.16
CA LEU A 897 24.20 -14.26 -11.99
C LEU A 897 25.58 -13.61 -12.11
N ARG A 898 26.16 -13.57 -13.31
CA ARG A 898 27.46 -12.92 -13.54
C ARG A 898 27.38 -11.40 -13.52
N GLY A 899 26.17 -10.85 -13.66
CA GLY A 899 25.98 -9.43 -13.92
C GLY A 899 26.63 -8.99 -15.24
N THR A 900 26.52 -7.69 -15.52
CA THR A 900 27.12 -7.05 -16.69
C THR A 900 28.66 -7.04 -16.66
N ASP A 901 29.28 -7.47 -15.55
CA ASP A 901 30.73 -7.42 -15.33
C ASP A 901 31.51 -8.64 -15.87
N ASP A 902 30.85 -9.74 -16.23
CA ASP A 902 31.53 -10.97 -16.70
C ASP A 902 30.98 -11.48 -18.04
N THR A 903 30.95 -10.58 -19.04
CA THR A 903 30.89 -11.00 -20.43
C THR A 903 32.20 -11.71 -20.84
N PRO A 904 32.14 -12.89 -21.48
CA PRO A 904 33.33 -13.53 -22.01
C PRO A 904 34.00 -12.63 -23.06
N SER A 905 35.12 -12.01 -22.69
CA SER A 905 36.09 -11.43 -23.61
C SER A 905 35.51 -10.40 -24.59
N GLU A 906 35.44 -9.15 -24.11
CA GLU A 906 35.59 -7.93 -24.90
C GLU A 906 36.31 -8.16 -26.23
N THR A 907 35.59 -7.98 -27.34
CA THR A 907 36.03 -7.16 -28.48
C THR A 907 34.83 -6.94 -29.40
N ALA A 908 34.00 -5.91 -29.12
CA ALA A 908 33.38 -5.07 -30.16
C ALA A 908 32.55 -3.87 -29.64
N ASN A 909 32.14 -3.76 -28.38
CA ASN A 909 31.35 -2.60 -27.90
C ASN A 909 32.08 -1.71 -26.88
N ALA A 910 33.41 -1.66 -26.94
CA ALA A 910 34.15 -0.62 -26.24
C ALA A 910 34.22 0.62 -27.15
N ASP A 911 33.76 1.74 -26.60
CA ASP A 911 33.80 3.12 -27.11
C ASP A 911 32.51 3.64 -27.78
N LEU A 912 31.38 3.59 -27.08
CA LEU A 912 30.30 4.57 -27.27
C LEU A 912 30.38 5.52 -26.07
N ASP A 913 31.01 6.67 -26.27
CA ASP A 913 31.16 7.72 -25.26
C ASP A 913 29.85 8.53 -25.20
N ILE A 914 28.80 7.89 -24.66
CA ILE A 914 27.47 8.49 -24.49
C ILE A 914 27.44 9.19 -23.13
N PRO A 915 27.14 10.50 -23.06
CA PRO A 915 26.97 11.19 -21.78
C PRO A 915 25.91 10.55 -20.90
N ALA A 916 26.14 10.52 -19.58
CA ALA A 916 25.28 9.84 -18.61
C ALA A 916 23.79 10.25 -18.67
N PHE A 917 23.50 11.51 -19.04
CA PHE A 917 22.12 12.01 -19.17
C PHE A 917 21.36 11.43 -20.39
N ILE A 918 22.07 10.98 -21.43
CA ILE A 918 21.46 10.24 -22.55
C ILE A 918 21.30 8.76 -22.17
N SER A 919 22.18 8.23 -21.30
CA SER A 919 22.02 6.87 -20.76
C SER A 919 20.71 6.69 -20.01
N GLN A 920 20.23 7.70 -19.28
CA GLN A 920 18.90 7.70 -18.63
C GLN A 920 17.72 7.78 -19.59
N ALA A 921 17.93 8.29 -20.82
CA ALA A 921 16.88 8.32 -21.85
C ALA A 921 16.76 6.99 -22.62
N ILE A 922 17.73 6.09 -22.47
CA ILE A 922 17.77 4.77 -23.10
C ILE A 922 16.91 3.74 -22.33
N ASP A 923 16.47 4.05 -21.09
CA ASP A 923 15.63 3.17 -20.25
C ASP A 923 14.11 3.23 -20.55
N TYR A 924 13.68 3.89 -21.64
CA TYR A 924 12.27 3.97 -22.03
C TYR A 924 11.94 3.13 -23.26
N ALA A 925 11.69 1.83 -23.05
CA ALA A 925 10.69 1.10 -23.84
C ALA A 925 10.18 -0.14 -23.06
N PRO A 926 9.01 -0.06 -22.40
CA PRO A 926 8.30 -1.28 -21.99
C PRO A 926 7.89 -2.06 -23.25
N ILE A 927 8.24 -3.35 -23.31
CA ILE A 927 7.66 -4.30 -24.27
C ILE A 927 6.21 -4.54 -23.82
N GLY A 928 5.31 -3.68 -24.25
CA GLY A 928 3.88 -3.80 -24.01
C GLY A 928 3.24 -4.73 -25.05
N SER A 929 3.23 -6.04 -24.78
CA SER A 929 2.82 -7.02 -25.79
C SER A 929 1.35 -6.86 -26.24
N THR A 930 1.15 -6.39 -27.48
CA THR A 930 -0.10 -6.63 -28.24
C THR A 930 0.19 -7.30 -29.57
N GLY A 931 0.95 -8.38 -29.53
CA GLY A 931 1.25 -9.19 -30.70
C GLY A 931 2.07 -10.43 -30.37
N ARG A 932 2.25 -11.32 -31.34
CA ARG A 932 3.18 -12.45 -31.17
C ARG A 932 4.59 -11.91 -31.39
N GLU A 933 5.32 -11.72 -30.31
CA GLU A 933 6.75 -11.38 -30.32
C GLU A 933 7.55 -12.49 -31.02
N ILE A 934 8.56 -12.09 -31.80
CA ILE A 934 9.45 -13.02 -32.51
C ILE A 934 10.89 -12.55 -32.34
N SER A 935 11.73 -13.42 -31.77
CA SER A 935 13.18 -13.29 -31.82
C SER A 935 13.74 -13.94 -33.10
N ILE A 936 14.50 -13.18 -33.91
CA ILE A 936 15.08 -13.62 -35.17
C ILE A 936 16.57 -13.27 -35.25
N GLU A 937 17.41 -14.30 -35.27
CA GLU A 937 18.85 -14.15 -35.51
C GLU A 937 19.25 -14.42 -36.97
N GLY A 938 20.09 -13.55 -37.50
CA GLY A 938 20.77 -13.65 -38.78
C GLY A 938 21.93 -14.64 -38.80
N ASP A 939 22.67 -14.66 -39.91
CA ASP A 939 23.98 -15.29 -40.01
C ASP A 939 25.03 -14.26 -40.42
N ASN A 940 26.33 -14.57 -40.29
CA ASN A 940 27.42 -13.64 -40.65
C ASN A 940 27.57 -13.36 -42.18
N LYS A 941 26.47 -13.17 -42.91
CA LYS A 941 26.40 -12.74 -44.31
C LYS A 941 25.19 -11.81 -44.48
N ARG A 942 25.18 -11.04 -45.57
CA ARG A 942 23.99 -10.31 -46.05
C ARG A 942 22.66 -11.06 -45.86
N ASN A 943 21.81 -10.52 -45.00
CA ASN A 943 20.48 -11.00 -44.64
C ASN A 943 19.38 -10.01 -45.08
N GLU A 944 18.16 -10.51 -45.21
CA GLU A 944 16.94 -9.71 -45.38
C GLU A 944 15.90 -10.26 -44.42
N ILE A 945 15.74 -9.59 -43.27
CA ILE A 945 14.91 -10.02 -42.16
C ILE A 945 13.73 -9.06 -42.00
N ARG A 946 12.56 -9.62 -41.69
CA ARG A 946 11.33 -8.85 -41.47
C ARG A 946 10.57 -9.43 -40.28
N GLY A 947 10.26 -8.57 -39.32
CA GLY A 947 9.45 -8.86 -38.15
C GLY A 947 7.98 -9.20 -38.46
N GLY A 948 7.26 -9.51 -37.39
CA GLY A 948 5.82 -9.62 -37.25
C GLY A 948 5.10 -8.27 -37.28
N ASP A 949 3.99 -8.16 -36.56
CA ASP A 949 3.25 -6.89 -36.35
C ASP A 949 3.17 -6.60 -34.83
N GLY A 950 4.03 -7.23 -34.02
CA GLY A 950 4.17 -6.99 -32.58
C GLY A 950 5.65 -6.98 -32.24
N ASP A 951 5.97 -6.69 -30.99
CA ASP A 951 7.31 -6.33 -30.53
C ASP A 951 8.35 -7.42 -30.85
N ASP A 952 9.22 -7.16 -31.83
CA ASP A 952 10.18 -8.14 -32.36
C ASP A 952 11.62 -7.82 -31.94
N ILE A 953 12.45 -8.86 -31.76
CA ILE A 953 13.90 -8.72 -31.56
C ILE A 953 14.62 -9.29 -32.79
N ILE A 954 15.37 -8.47 -33.51
CA ILE A 954 16.03 -8.83 -34.76
C ILE A 954 17.52 -8.51 -34.71
N ALA A 955 18.38 -9.51 -34.86
CA ALA A 955 19.84 -9.34 -34.92
C ALA A 955 20.42 -9.78 -36.28
N GLY A 956 21.18 -8.92 -36.96
CA GLY A 956 21.82 -9.16 -38.26
C GLY A 956 23.19 -9.87 -38.17
N HIS A 957 23.97 -9.58 -37.14
CA HIS A 957 25.39 -9.98 -36.99
C HIS A 957 26.30 -9.40 -38.09
N ASP A 958 27.25 -10.15 -38.67
CA ASP A 958 28.09 -9.61 -39.74
C ASP A 958 27.32 -9.62 -41.08
N GLY A 959 27.35 -8.55 -41.88
CA GLY A 959 26.43 -8.46 -43.00
C GLY A 959 26.54 -7.23 -43.88
N ASP A 960 25.54 -7.04 -44.72
CA ASP A 960 25.16 -5.77 -45.35
C ASP A 960 23.64 -5.92 -45.50
N ASP A 961 22.96 -5.83 -44.37
CA ASP A 961 21.67 -6.42 -44.07
C ASP A 961 20.52 -5.45 -44.31
N LEU A 962 19.32 -6.02 -44.41
CA LEU A 962 18.08 -5.25 -44.45
C LEU A 962 17.17 -5.79 -43.35
N LEU A 963 16.99 -5.00 -42.29
CA LEU A 963 16.13 -5.32 -41.16
C LEU A 963 14.89 -4.41 -41.21
N VAL A 964 13.73 -4.98 -40.92
CA VAL A 964 12.45 -4.26 -40.90
C VAL A 964 11.61 -4.81 -39.74
N GLY A 965 11.23 -3.96 -38.80
CA GLY A 965 10.41 -4.27 -37.62
C GLY A 965 8.98 -4.52 -38.05
N LYS A 966 8.10 -3.52 -37.90
CA LYS A 966 6.97 -3.13 -38.76
C LYS A 966 5.94 -2.41 -37.92
N ARG A 967 5.39 -3.10 -36.93
CA ARG A 967 4.41 -2.59 -35.98
C ARG A 967 4.80 -3.21 -34.66
N GLY A 968 4.71 -2.45 -33.59
CA GLY A 968 5.16 -2.90 -32.27
C GLY A 968 6.41 -2.12 -31.88
N ALA A 969 6.81 -2.24 -30.62
CA ALA A 969 8.08 -1.69 -30.15
C ALA A 969 9.20 -2.70 -30.46
N ASP A 970 9.91 -2.50 -31.58
CA ASP A 970 10.87 -3.46 -32.09
C ASP A 970 12.32 -3.11 -31.67
N LEU A 971 13.14 -4.12 -31.36
CA LEU A 971 14.59 -4.00 -31.17
C LEU A 971 15.34 -4.57 -32.39
N LEU A 972 16.04 -3.73 -33.13
CA LEU A 972 16.75 -4.11 -34.36
C LEU A 972 18.25 -3.78 -34.29
N ASP A 973 19.10 -4.81 -34.31
CA ASP A 973 20.56 -4.69 -34.32
C ASP A 973 21.15 -5.15 -35.67
N GLY A 974 21.81 -4.24 -36.39
CA GLY A 974 22.49 -4.49 -37.66
C GLY A 974 23.79 -5.28 -37.54
N GLY A 975 24.51 -5.15 -36.42
CA GLY A 975 25.82 -5.77 -36.22
C GLY A 975 26.94 -5.11 -37.05
N LEU A 976 27.80 -5.91 -37.71
CA LEU A 976 28.92 -5.38 -38.51
C LEU A 976 28.56 -5.39 -40.00
N GLY A 977 28.48 -4.26 -40.68
CA GLY A 977 28.07 -4.25 -42.09
C GLY A 977 27.85 -2.86 -42.64
N ASN A 978 27.29 -2.76 -43.85
CA ASN A 978 26.58 -1.53 -44.24
C ASN A 978 25.11 -1.91 -44.35
N ASP A 979 24.41 -1.68 -43.26
CA ASP A 979 23.10 -2.19 -42.99
C ASP A 979 22.03 -1.15 -43.30
N THR A 980 20.80 -1.61 -43.47
CA THR A 980 19.63 -0.76 -43.65
C THR A 980 18.54 -1.23 -42.70
N ILE A 981 18.21 -0.41 -41.72
CA ILE A 981 17.29 -0.75 -40.62
C ILE A 981 16.06 0.15 -40.69
N ARG A 982 14.88 -0.42 -40.46
CA ARG A 982 13.60 0.30 -40.45
C ARG A 982 12.73 -0.16 -39.29
N GLY A 983 12.44 0.72 -38.35
CA GLY A 983 11.51 0.49 -37.24
C GLY A 983 10.09 0.33 -37.76
N SER A 984 9.52 1.43 -38.28
CA SER A 984 8.23 1.57 -38.97
C SER A 984 7.13 2.24 -38.14
N ASP A 985 6.23 1.49 -37.49
CA ASP A 985 5.19 2.04 -36.61
C ASP A 985 5.47 1.48 -35.20
N GLY A 986 5.58 2.31 -34.18
CA GLY A 986 5.86 1.87 -32.80
C GLY A 986 7.10 2.54 -32.25
N ASN A 987 7.33 2.41 -30.94
CA ASN A 987 8.50 3.02 -30.30
C ASN A 987 9.68 2.06 -30.45
N ASP A 988 10.48 2.23 -31.51
CA ASP A 988 11.49 1.26 -31.89
C ASP A 988 12.88 1.63 -31.36
N THR A 989 13.71 0.61 -31.06
CA THR A 989 15.14 0.77 -30.79
C THR A 989 15.97 0.19 -31.93
N LEU A 990 16.74 1.03 -32.61
CA LEU A 990 17.53 0.69 -33.79
C LEU A 990 19.02 0.89 -33.52
N VAL A 991 19.83 -0.15 -33.74
CA VAL A 991 21.29 -0.12 -33.59
C VAL A 991 21.95 -0.52 -34.92
N GLY A 992 22.71 0.39 -35.53
CA GLY A 992 23.42 0.14 -36.80
C GLY A 992 24.61 -0.77 -36.60
N GLY A 993 25.43 -0.45 -35.61
CA GLY A 993 26.59 -1.23 -35.21
C GLY A 993 27.85 -0.72 -35.89
N GLY A 994 28.54 -1.54 -36.68
CA GLY A 994 29.80 -1.16 -37.30
C GLY A 994 29.77 -1.15 -38.83
N GLY A 995 29.82 0.04 -39.42
CA GLY A 995 30.06 0.35 -40.82
C GLY A 995 29.21 1.54 -41.24
N ASN A 996 28.87 1.70 -42.51
CA ASN A 996 28.12 2.89 -42.96
C ASN A 996 26.64 2.53 -43.17
N ASP A 997 25.85 2.79 -42.15
CA ASP A 997 24.48 2.30 -42.01
C ASP A 997 23.45 3.35 -42.40
N VAL A 998 22.23 2.87 -42.68
CA VAL A 998 21.08 3.72 -43.00
C VAL A 998 19.88 3.31 -42.15
N LEU A 999 19.53 4.14 -41.17
CA LEU A 999 18.51 3.85 -40.16
C LEU A 999 17.30 4.77 -40.31
N TYR A 1000 16.10 4.20 -40.17
CA TYR A 1000 14.82 4.92 -40.25
C TYR A 1000 13.93 4.50 -39.07
N GLY A 1001 13.67 5.38 -38.11
CA GLY A 1001 12.68 5.13 -37.04
C GLY A 1001 11.26 5.11 -37.61
N GLN A 1002 10.91 6.19 -38.30
CA GLN A 1002 9.68 6.46 -39.03
C GLN A 1002 8.54 7.08 -38.22
N ASN A 1003 7.65 6.32 -37.57
CA ASN A 1003 6.51 6.88 -36.84
C ASN A 1003 6.60 6.48 -35.37
N ASP A 1004 6.23 7.40 -34.48
CA ASP A 1004 6.20 7.20 -33.02
C ASP A 1004 7.59 7.48 -32.43
N LYS A 1005 7.82 7.23 -31.13
CA LYS A 1005 9.03 7.74 -30.46
C LYS A 1005 10.15 6.71 -30.55
N ASP A 1006 11.20 7.01 -31.32
CA ASP A 1006 12.27 6.06 -31.62
C ASP A 1006 13.60 6.40 -30.92
N LEU A 1007 14.36 5.37 -30.54
CA LEU A 1007 15.77 5.46 -30.16
C LEU A 1007 16.64 4.88 -31.29
N ILE A 1008 17.51 5.70 -31.89
CA ILE A 1008 18.31 5.30 -33.04
C ILE A 1008 19.80 5.58 -32.82
N ILE A 1009 20.60 4.52 -32.89
CA ILE A 1009 22.05 4.54 -32.66
C ILE A 1009 22.76 4.08 -33.93
N GLY A 1010 23.56 4.95 -34.56
CA GLY A 1010 24.36 4.64 -35.76
C GLY A 1010 25.48 3.67 -35.44
N GLY A 1011 26.36 4.05 -34.52
CA GLY A 1011 27.47 3.21 -34.07
C GLY A 1011 28.78 3.69 -34.66
N ALA A 1012 29.51 2.86 -35.41
CA ALA A 1012 30.82 3.20 -35.93
C ALA A 1012 30.87 3.16 -37.46
N GLY A 1013 31.02 4.31 -38.11
CA GLY A 1013 31.21 4.53 -39.55
C GLY A 1013 30.47 5.79 -39.97
N ASP A 1014 30.43 6.11 -41.28
CA ASP A 1014 29.67 7.31 -41.70
C ASP A 1014 28.19 6.94 -41.94
N ASP A 1015 27.34 7.18 -40.93
CA ASP A 1015 25.95 6.75 -40.86
C ASP A 1015 24.95 7.78 -41.36
N THR A 1016 23.76 7.32 -41.72
CA THR A 1016 22.63 8.20 -42.07
C THR A 1016 21.38 7.80 -41.31
N ILE A 1017 20.94 8.67 -40.40
CA ILE A 1017 19.85 8.45 -39.46
C ILE A 1017 18.67 9.39 -39.77
N TYR A 1018 17.48 8.82 -39.78
CA TYR A 1018 16.21 9.54 -39.89
C TYR A 1018 15.31 9.16 -38.72
N GLY A 1019 14.95 10.11 -37.86
CA GLY A 1019 14.01 9.94 -36.74
C GLY A 1019 12.62 9.65 -37.29
N GLY A 1020 11.94 10.67 -37.79
CA GLY A 1020 10.69 10.52 -38.50
C GLY A 1020 9.62 11.46 -37.99
N THR A 1021 8.64 10.95 -37.25
CA THR A 1021 7.56 11.72 -36.66
C THR A 1021 7.36 11.35 -35.21
N HIS A 1022 7.02 12.33 -34.38
CA HIS A 1022 7.08 12.33 -32.91
C HIS A 1022 8.49 12.57 -32.40
N ALA A 1023 8.67 12.52 -31.08
CA ALA A 1023 9.91 12.93 -30.43
C ALA A 1023 10.90 11.75 -30.43
N ASP A 1024 12.02 11.91 -31.14
CA ASP A 1024 13.02 10.87 -31.35
C ASP A 1024 14.36 11.19 -30.69
N VAL A 1025 15.15 10.15 -30.37
CA VAL A 1025 16.54 10.27 -29.90
C VAL A 1025 17.49 9.67 -30.93
N LEU A 1026 18.37 10.50 -31.50
CA LEU A 1026 19.30 10.12 -32.56
C LEU A 1026 20.75 10.28 -32.09
N ILE A 1027 21.50 9.18 -32.15
CA ILE A 1027 22.91 9.11 -31.76
C ILE A 1027 23.72 8.63 -32.98
N GLY A 1028 24.62 9.47 -33.51
CA GLY A 1028 25.49 9.12 -34.65
C GLY A 1028 26.55 8.10 -34.25
N GLY A 1029 27.39 8.48 -33.28
CA GLY A 1029 28.46 7.62 -32.77
C GLY A 1029 29.81 8.05 -33.33
N LYS A 1030 30.59 7.14 -33.93
CA LYS A 1030 31.91 7.43 -34.49
C LYS A 1030 31.83 7.53 -36.01
N GLY A 1031 32.16 8.67 -36.60
CA GLY A 1031 32.21 8.85 -38.05
C GLY A 1031 31.68 10.21 -38.45
N ASN A 1032 31.53 10.48 -39.76
CA ASN A 1032 30.89 11.73 -40.20
C ASN A 1032 29.44 11.43 -40.54
N ASP A 1033 28.59 11.58 -39.55
CA ASP A 1033 27.21 11.11 -39.57
C ASP A 1033 26.25 12.16 -40.10
N ARG A 1034 25.08 11.69 -40.50
CA ARG A 1034 24.00 12.54 -40.98
C ARG A 1034 22.71 12.21 -40.23
N LEU A 1035 22.35 13.05 -39.27
CA LEU A 1035 21.15 12.92 -38.43
C LEU A 1035 20.07 13.91 -38.89
N ILE A 1036 18.84 13.42 -39.02
CA ILE A 1036 17.66 14.19 -39.40
C ILE A 1036 16.52 13.80 -38.46
N GLY A 1037 16.15 14.67 -37.52
CA GLY A 1037 15.10 14.42 -36.52
C GLY A 1037 13.74 14.22 -37.19
N GLY A 1038 13.15 15.29 -37.75
CA GLY A 1038 11.96 15.19 -38.59
C GLY A 1038 10.82 16.07 -38.12
N LEU A 1039 9.70 15.46 -37.71
CA LEU A 1039 8.56 16.17 -37.11
C LEU A 1039 8.46 15.77 -35.65
N GLY A 1040 8.63 16.68 -34.72
CA GLY A 1040 8.58 16.31 -33.29
C GLY A 1040 9.45 17.25 -32.49
N THR A 1041 9.80 16.81 -31.28
CA THR A 1041 10.79 17.48 -30.44
C THR A 1041 11.91 16.48 -30.29
N ASP A 1042 13.00 16.65 -31.05
CA ASP A 1042 14.00 15.60 -31.25
C ASP A 1042 15.29 15.89 -30.48
N ILE A 1043 15.99 14.85 -30.03
CA ILE A 1043 17.33 14.94 -29.42
C ILE A 1043 18.36 14.40 -30.42
N LEU A 1044 19.33 15.24 -30.81
CA LEU A 1044 20.35 14.89 -31.79
C LEU A 1044 21.75 14.98 -31.17
N PHE A 1045 22.47 13.86 -31.14
CA PHE A 1045 23.85 13.75 -30.71
C PHE A 1045 24.72 13.18 -31.84
N GLY A 1046 25.61 13.99 -32.41
CA GLY A 1046 26.49 13.58 -33.51
C GLY A 1046 27.52 12.53 -33.08
N GLY A 1047 28.23 12.80 -31.98
CA GLY A 1047 29.31 11.94 -31.50
C GLY A 1047 30.68 12.37 -32.05
N GLU A 1048 31.58 11.41 -32.27
CA GLU A 1048 32.93 11.67 -32.80
C GLU A 1048 32.92 11.86 -34.32
N GLY A 1049 33.08 13.08 -34.82
CA GLY A 1049 33.41 13.35 -36.22
C GLY A 1049 32.85 14.67 -36.72
N ASP A 1050 32.94 14.96 -38.02
CA ASP A 1050 32.36 16.19 -38.58
C ASP A 1050 30.90 15.89 -39.03
N ASP A 1051 29.93 16.06 -38.14
CA ASP A 1051 28.56 15.59 -38.37
C ASP A 1051 27.64 16.61 -39.03
N PHE A 1052 26.56 16.13 -39.62
CA PHE A 1052 25.45 16.95 -40.12
C PHE A 1052 24.21 16.69 -39.27
N LEU A 1053 23.78 17.70 -38.51
CA LEU A 1053 22.60 17.65 -37.65
C LEU A 1053 21.50 18.56 -38.23
N TYR A 1054 20.31 18.02 -38.43
CA TYR A 1054 19.14 18.76 -38.91
C TYR A 1054 17.95 18.40 -38.04
N GLY A 1055 17.49 19.34 -37.20
CA GLY A 1055 16.39 19.14 -36.26
C GLY A 1055 15.09 18.76 -36.99
N GLY A 1056 14.52 19.66 -37.77
CA GLY A 1056 13.25 19.31 -38.42
C GLY A 1056 12.33 20.47 -38.74
N VAL A 1057 11.03 20.18 -38.67
CA VAL A 1057 9.92 21.17 -38.66
C VAL A 1057 9.27 21.18 -37.26
N GLY A 1058 9.99 20.70 -36.25
CA GLY A 1058 9.63 20.67 -34.83
C GLY A 1058 9.71 22.04 -34.15
N GLU A 1059 9.10 22.14 -32.97
CA GLU A 1059 9.43 23.17 -31.97
C GLU A 1059 10.18 22.42 -30.84
N ASP A 1060 11.25 23.01 -30.31
CA ASP A 1060 12.00 22.56 -29.13
C ASP A 1060 13.08 21.47 -29.31
N ASP A 1061 13.67 21.33 -30.52
CA ASP A 1061 14.73 20.33 -30.78
C ASP A 1061 15.99 20.59 -29.92
N VAL A 1062 16.64 19.51 -29.44
CA VAL A 1062 17.84 19.57 -28.59
C VAL A 1062 19.06 19.05 -29.34
N PHE A 1063 20.07 19.91 -29.52
CA PHE A 1063 21.36 19.54 -30.10
C PHE A 1063 22.41 19.38 -29.00
N VAL A 1064 22.95 18.18 -28.85
CA VAL A 1064 23.87 17.82 -27.77
C VAL A 1064 25.32 17.97 -28.22
N PHE A 1065 26.14 18.65 -27.42
CA PHE A 1065 27.60 18.65 -27.54
C PHE A 1065 28.25 18.37 -26.17
N SER A 1066 29.00 17.28 -26.08
CA SER A 1066 29.70 16.81 -24.87
C SER A 1066 31.22 16.66 -25.12
N ASN A 1067 31.96 15.95 -24.26
CA ASN A 1067 33.34 15.44 -24.46
C ASN A 1067 34.29 16.30 -25.33
N PHE A 1068 34.36 17.60 -25.03
CA PHE A 1068 35.03 18.59 -25.85
C PHE A 1068 36.53 18.26 -26.07
N GLY A 1069 36.97 18.20 -27.33
CA GLY A 1069 38.32 17.81 -27.74
C GLY A 1069 38.40 16.52 -28.57
N GLU A 1070 37.31 15.73 -28.58
CA GLU A 1070 37.19 14.50 -29.38
C GLU A 1070 36.04 14.56 -30.42
N HIS A 1071 35.09 15.49 -30.27
CA HIS A 1071 34.09 15.81 -31.29
C HIS A 1071 34.71 16.57 -32.46
N GLY A 1072 34.36 16.21 -33.69
CA GLY A 1072 34.76 16.99 -34.86
C GLY A 1072 33.94 18.28 -34.99
N LYS A 1073 34.00 18.89 -36.17
CA LYS A 1073 33.27 20.13 -36.46
C LYS A 1073 31.90 19.81 -37.03
N ASP A 1074 30.89 19.87 -36.18
CA ASP A 1074 29.51 19.59 -36.58
C ASP A 1074 28.88 20.75 -37.33
N THR A 1075 27.91 20.45 -38.18
CA THR A 1075 27.10 21.43 -38.90
C THR A 1075 25.64 21.28 -38.51
N VAL A 1076 25.11 22.32 -37.85
CA VAL A 1076 23.72 22.38 -37.40
C VAL A 1076 22.88 23.17 -38.39
N HIS A 1077 21.78 22.58 -38.84
CA HIS A 1077 20.76 23.20 -39.66
C HIS A 1077 19.41 23.21 -38.94
N SER A 1078 18.49 24.04 -39.45
CA SER A 1078 17.15 24.30 -38.91
C SER A 1078 17.05 24.91 -37.51
N PHE A 1079 18.15 25.17 -36.81
CA PHE A 1079 18.11 25.81 -35.48
C PHE A 1079 17.35 27.15 -35.45
N GLN A 1080 16.36 27.26 -34.56
CA GLN A 1080 15.53 28.42 -34.28
C GLN A 1080 15.76 28.89 -32.84
N SER A 1081 16.44 30.03 -32.65
CA SER A 1081 16.66 30.60 -31.30
C SER A 1081 15.35 30.93 -30.57
N GLY A 1082 15.29 30.61 -29.28
CA GLY A 1082 14.13 30.73 -28.40
C GLY A 1082 13.07 29.64 -28.59
N GLU A 1083 13.32 28.69 -29.50
CA GLU A 1083 12.50 27.50 -29.72
C GLU A 1083 13.40 26.27 -29.51
N ASP A 1084 14.50 26.13 -30.25
CA ASP A 1084 15.45 25.02 -30.11
C ASP A 1084 16.52 25.27 -29.03
N TYR A 1085 17.10 24.17 -28.54
CA TYR A 1085 18.06 24.14 -27.45
C TYR A 1085 19.41 23.53 -27.84
N ILE A 1086 20.46 24.02 -27.21
CA ILE A 1086 21.84 23.50 -27.26
C ILE A 1086 22.16 22.96 -25.88
N ALA A 1087 22.31 21.65 -25.76
CA ALA A 1087 22.70 21.02 -24.51
C ALA A 1087 24.24 20.92 -24.45
N LEU A 1088 24.83 21.44 -23.37
CA LEU A 1088 26.28 21.41 -23.11
C LEU A 1088 26.54 20.76 -21.75
N GLU A 1089 27.48 19.82 -21.70
CA GLU A 1089 27.93 19.15 -20.47
C GLU A 1089 28.82 20.09 -19.62
N VAL A 1090 28.20 21.06 -18.93
CA VAL A 1090 28.87 22.10 -18.12
C VAL A 1090 28.03 22.54 -16.90
N LEU A 1091 28.68 22.86 -15.76
CA LEU A 1091 28.06 23.14 -14.46
C LEU A 1091 27.39 24.52 -14.32
N SER A 1092 27.76 25.52 -15.14
CA SER A 1092 27.13 26.85 -15.11
C SER A 1092 27.44 27.69 -16.37
N ILE A 1093 26.56 28.62 -16.74
CA ILE A 1093 26.77 29.60 -17.83
C ILE A 1093 26.54 31.03 -17.32
N GLU A 1094 27.43 31.97 -17.68
CA GLU A 1094 27.21 33.41 -17.50
C GLU A 1094 27.40 34.20 -18.81
N LEU A 1095 26.50 35.15 -19.10
CA LEU A 1095 26.58 35.99 -20.31
C LEU A 1095 27.27 37.33 -20.03
N ALA A 1096 28.46 37.53 -20.60
CA ALA A 1096 29.18 38.80 -20.51
C ALA A 1096 29.03 39.61 -21.81
N ALA A 1097 28.26 40.70 -21.76
CA ALA A 1097 28.13 41.62 -22.90
C ALA A 1097 29.43 42.39 -23.16
N ALA A 1098 30.27 41.89 -24.08
CA ALA A 1098 31.36 42.65 -24.68
C ALA A 1098 31.02 43.08 -26.12
N SER A 1099 31.42 44.30 -26.47
CA SER A 1099 30.97 44.98 -27.68
C SER A 1099 31.37 44.27 -28.99
N ASN A 1100 30.34 43.80 -29.70
CA ASN A 1100 30.22 43.49 -31.14
C ASN A 1100 30.13 42.02 -31.58
N ASP A 1101 30.26 41.04 -30.67
CA ASP A 1101 29.87 39.63 -30.85
C ASP A 1101 29.49 39.09 -29.44
N PRO A 1102 28.36 38.39 -29.25
CA PRO A 1102 28.00 37.83 -27.94
C PRO A 1102 28.99 36.73 -27.54
N MET A 1103 29.80 36.97 -26.50
CA MET A 1103 30.69 35.96 -25.90
C MET A 1103 29.93 35.29 -24.74
N VAL A 1104 29.86 33.96 -24.72
CA VAL A 1104 29.29 33.16 -23.62
C VAL A 1104 30.46 32.67 -22.74
N TYR A 1105 30.66 33.27 -21.57
CA TYR A 1105 31.73 32.81 -20.68
C TYR A 1105 31.22 31.61 -19.85
N ILE A 1106 32.01 30.54 -19.80
CA ILE A 1106 31.73 29.37 -18.96
C ILE A 1106 32.75 29.38 -17.83
N ASP A 1107 32.32 29.21 -16.58
CA ASP A 1107 33.22 28.97 -15.44
C ASP A 1107 32.98 27.55 -14.96
N GLN A 1108 34.04 26.77 -14.80
CA GLN A 1108 33.99 25.38 -14.40
C GLN A 1108 35.25 25.01 -13.60
N HIS A 1109 35.01 24.45 -12.42
CA HIS A 1109 36.02 23.99 -11.48
C HIS A 1109 36.50 22.56 -11.79
N MET A 1110 36.60 22.17 -13.06
CA MET A 1110 37.22 20.93 -13.49
C MET A 1110 38.02 21.22 -14.77
N HIS A 1111 39.35 21.17 -14.67
CA HIS A 1111 40.33 21.38 -15.76
C HIS A 1111 40.69 22.85 -16.13
N THR A 1112 41.33 23.53 -15.17
CA THR A 1112 42.06 24.82 -15.32
C THR A 1112 41.18 26.09 -15.37
N GLU A 1113 41.58 27.12 -14.61
CA GLU A 1113 40.79 28.30 -14.24
C GLU A 1113 40.31 29.24 -15.40
N ASN A 1114 40.24 28.83 -16.69
CA ASN A 1114 39.87 29.75 -17.78
C ASN A 1114 39.13 29.16 -19.03
N ALA A 1115 38.57 27.95 -19.01
CA ALA A 1115 37.86 27.42 -20.19
C ALA A 1115 36.65 28.30 -20.58
N ALA A 1116 36.35 28.52 -21.86
CA ALA A 1116 35.25 29.38 -22.30
C ALA A 1116 34.63 28.94 -23.64
N PHE A 1117 33.38 29.29 -23.89
CA PHE A 1117 32.76 29.11 -25.21
C PHE A 1117 32.65 30.46 -25.91
N THR A 1118 32.58 30.48 -27.23
CA THR A 1118 32.41 31.72 -27.99
C THR A 1118 31.56 31.45 -29.20
N TYR A 1119 30.47 32.21 -29.33
CA TYR A 1119 29.63 32.17 -30.51
C TYR A 1119 29.78 33.45 -31.34
N SER A 1120 29.83 33.34 -32.66
CA SER A 1120 29.70 34.51 -33.54
C SER A 1120 28.55 34.31 -34.51
N SER A 1121 27.50 35.13 -34.41
CA SER A 1121 26.39 35.14 -35.36
C SER A 1121 26.81 35.51 -36.79
N VAL A 1122 27.99 36.14 -36.96
CA VAL A 1122 28.55 36.50 -38.27
C VAL A 1122 29.16 35.30 -38.99
N SER A 1123 29.89 34.44 -38.27
CA SER A 1123 30.45 33.21 -38.84
C SER A 1123 29.52 32.01 -38.69
N GLY A 1124 28.64 32.01 -37.69
CA GLY A 1124 27.81 30.89 -37.23
C GLY A 1124 28.59 29.87 -36.39
N GLU A 1125 29.81 30.18 -35.96
CA GLU A 1125 30.69 29.22 -35.28
C GLU A 1125 30.51 29.31 -33.77
N LEU A 1126 30.28 28.16 -33.13
CA LEU A 1126 30.41 27.93 -31.70
C LEU A 1126 31.78 27.30 -31.43
N VAL A 1127 32.58 27.96 -30.59
CA VAL A 1127 33.99 27.66 -30.36
C VAL A 1127 34.20 27.34 -28.89
N TYR A 1128 34.83 26.22 -28.58
CA TYR A 1128 35.29 25.85 -27.24
C TYR A 1128 36.79 26.19 -27.07
N ASP A 1129 37.10 27.01 -26.07
CA ASP A 1129 38.45 27.41 -25.68
C ASP A 1129 38.77 26.78 -24.32
N GLY A 1130 39.28 25.55 -24.30
CA GLY A 1130 39.53 24.80 -23.07
C GLY A 1130 40.71 25.30 -22.21
N ASP A 1131 41.59 26.17 -22.72
CA ASP A 1131 42.75 26.68 -21.98
C ASP A 1131 42.66 28.18 -21.63
N GLY A 1132 41.65 28.87 -22.17
CA GLY A 1132 41.38 30.28 -21.91
C GLY A 1132 42.38 31.26 -22.53
N ALA A 1133 43.16 30.82 -23.52
CA ALA A 1133 44.09 31.68 -24.26
C ALA A 1133 43.38 32.65 -25.22
N GLY A 1134 42.09 32.46 -25.45
CA GLY A 1134 41.20 33.27 -26.27
C GLY A 1134 40.71 32.51 -27.51
N SER A 1135 39.51 32.87 -27.99
CA SER A 1135 38.79 32.22 -29.10
C SER A 1135 39.52 32.08 -30.45
N ALA A 1136 40.71 32.68 -30.62
CA ALA A 1136 41.53 32.49 -31.81
C ALA A 1136 42.28 31.15 -31.81
N ASP A 1137 42.46 30.53 -30.64
CA ASP A 1137 43.15 29.24 -30.45
C ASP A 1137 42.18 28.12 -30.00
N GLY A 1138 40.88 28.43 -29.87
CA GLY A 1138 39.82 27.46 -29.51
C GLY A 1138 39.34 26.60 -30.70
N GLU A 1139 38.71 25.49 -30.37
CA GLU A 1139 38.17 24.48 -31.28
C GLU A 1139 36.74 24.82 -31.72
N VAL A 1140 36.43 24.71 -33.02
CA VAL A 1140 35.07 24.92 -33.51
C VAL A 1140 34.30 23.61 -33.38
N ILE A 1141 33.40 23.53 -32.41
CA ILE A 1141 32.61 22.33 -32.12
C ILE A 1141 31.34 22.28 -32.98
N ALA A 1142 30.76 23.44 -33.33
CA ALA A 1142 29.55 23.47 -34.14
C ALA A 1142 29.50 24.68 -35.08
N GLN A 1143 28.91 24.47 -36.25
CA GLN A 1143 28.67 25.45 -37.29
C GLN A 1143 27.17 25.55 -37.56
N PHE A 1144 26.57 26.62 -37.06
CA PHE A 1144 25.18 27.01 -37.32
C PHE A 1144 25.06 27.81 -38.62
N GLU A 1145 23.82 27.99 -39.09
CA GLU A 1145 23.52 28.88 -40.19
C GLU A 1145 23.89 30.35 -39.89
N LYS A 1146 24.42 31.05 -40.90
CA LYS A 1146 24.87 32.43 -40.71
C LYS A 1146 23.71 33.37 -40.41
N GLY A 1147 23.81 34.08 -39.29
CA GLY A 1147 22.81 35.03 -38.83
C GLY A 1147 21.85 34.50 -37.77
N VAL A 1148 22.02 33.26 -37.31
CA VAL A 1148 21.40 32.80 -36.05
C VAL A 1148 21.94 33.64 -34.89
N GLU A 1149 21.06 34.12 -34.02
CA GLU A 1149 21.42 34.89 -32.83
C GLU A 1149 21.12 34.02 -31.61
N LEU A 1150 22.14 33.48 -30.93
CA LEU A 1150 21.93 32.66 -29.73
C LEU A 1150 21.73 33.53 -28.48
N THR A 1151 20.84 33.10 -27.59
CA THR A 1151 20.55 33.70 -26.28
C THR A 1151 20.87 32.73 -25.13
N LEU A 1152 20.79 33.16 -23.87
CA LEU A 1152 20.94 32.23 -22.72
C LEU A 1152 19.83 31.17 -22.68
N GLU A 1153 18.63 31.53 -23.14
CA GLU A 1153 17.46 30.65 -23.09
C GLU A 1153 17.60 29.48 -24.08
N ASP A 1154 18.55 29.58 -25.02
CA ASP A 1154 18.85 28.54 -26.00
C ASP A 1154 19.81 27.46 -25.46
N PHE A 1155 20.30 27.58 -24.23
CA PHE A 1155 21.27 26.63 -23.67
C PHE A 1155 20.69 25.85 -22.50
N ILE A 1156 20.82 24.53 -22.57
CA ILE A 1156 20.54 23.59 -21.49
C ILE A 1156 21.88 23.12 -20.93
N LEU A 1157 21.96 23.07 -19.60
CA LEU A 1157 23.10 22.51 -18.88
C LEU A 1157 22.76 21.10 -18.46
N ILE A 1158 23.62 20.16 -18.84
CA ILE A 1158 23.49 18.74 -18.53
C ILE A 1158 24.69 18.26 -17.72
#